data_AF-A0A944M5J5-F1
#
_entry.id   AF-A0A944M5J5-F1
#
_cell.length_a   1.000
_cell.length_b   1.000
_cell.length_c   1.000
_cell.angle_alpha   90.00
_cell.angle_beta   90.00
_cell.angle_gamma   90.00
#
_symmetry.space_group_name_H-M   'P 1'
#
loop_
_entity.id
_entity.type
_entity.pdbx_description
1 polymer ?
#
loop_
_entity_poly.entity_id
_entity_poly.type
_entity_poly.pdbx_seq_one_letter_code
_entity_poly.pdbx_strand_id
1 'polypeptide(L)'
;MPAISIIIPSYNHADYIVEAIESVLQQSFRDWELIIIDDASADDSWKLIANYDDKRIRSLRHTENQGAHRTINEGLGLAKGEYLTILNSDDSYAPDRLERLYHHATVSGAAFLATRVQPIAADGTLADDPNSHWNSWYTGLLDAYRETDRLLTGLCKGNLLITTSNFFFHREIFEKCGGFADYRYVHDFEFVLRLIFNGYKSELLHDSALVRYRLHAANTIQENPLAAVVETLQLLTNSIPEILAHSGQDQETNLKFIKQQLAWLGDTVQAILGQKEANHQRSLDLLDQQRRLCEENHQRQIAAIYASSSYRLGNNIVRPINRLRNLVGRLRGRKAHRIYNIEETKAVILENRNRLKAVSFDIFDTLLARAIEPPEAVQLAVCREVAALLDGAHSEESVWLARQQAENQLRAASREMNGDGECHFDDLVDDWVERLNAEMPGARLAYLIHGIELEMECLALYVKPQIVELLAWIRGLGLKVIAASDMYLGERHIKEILADKGILEHLDELHVSSESGLCKHSGKLFQHILATHGWHTDELLHIGDNPISDSQAFLTQGGTGLHLHEKDELTRRAEQSLDHDMCRYGGPWPGIWFSRIYDALLTQQENNPGEGFFYRYGRHRLGPLFNIYMAGLIEAIRRDAVDKLYFIARDGFIFQQLYPLWKGDRDPQGDYLYASRKTIMAASISDGMSLDQARMALFNPKQQGLLSILKTFGLQGSEFEEFAHRYGFKEMDKPLLDHQDNRLRDFLEDPQVQAKIKAYGAQCRDRLERYLEQLGFFSHKAIAFVDIGWNGTIQKYLKRAFGHRADFPKMSGYYFAFVGKIHQEFGEGNRVHGLLYDANSDPEAFKTAADFEELFEQGARSLEATTLGYADDGGAISPILKQDDARDRMAEIRCNESIGQIHAGVLSATQAFIDAHRLTGLRFDQLRPYGFALLERAIVYPTREEIEQITGLAHSEDFGHENILNLKSPPIRFGGLLLHPRAVWHNLMMAPWKAAMFADLPTNIWNFMFRVLKVIRHS
;
A
#
# COMPACT_ATOMS: atom_id res chain seq x y z
N MET A 1 18.68 -45.33 28.59
CA MET A 1 17.80 -44.44 27.82
C MET A 1 16.42 -45.07 27.87
N PRO A 2 15.33 -44.30 27.99
CA PRO A 2 13.98 -44.87 27.91
C PRO A 2 13.76 -45.50 26.53
N ALA A 3 12.86 -46.47 26.41
CA ALA A 3 12.52 -47.02 25.10
C ALA A 3 11.58 -46.09 24.32
N ILE A 4 10.68 -45.38 25.00
CA ILE A 4 9.70 -44.47 24.40
C ILE A 4 9.75 -43.08 25.06
N SER A 5 9.76 -42.02 24.26
CA SER A 5 9.48 -40.66 24.74
C SER A 5 8.10 -40.21 24.29
N ILE A 6 7.29 -39.74 25.25
CA ILE A 6 5.98 -39.14 25.01
C ILE A 6 6.13 -37.62 25.11
N ILE A 7 5.58 -36.88 24.15
CA ILE A 7 5.58 -35.42 24.11
C ILE A 7 4.15 -34.92 24.28
N ILE A 8 3.90 -34.10 25.31
CA ILE A 8 2.62 -33.41 25.52
C ILE A 8 2.81 -31.90 25.32
N PRO A 9 2.37 -31.33 24.19
CA PRO A 9 2.20 -29.88 24.08
C PRO A 9 0.91 -29.46 24.82
N SER A 10 0.99 -28.40 25.64
CA SER A 10 -0.14 -27.90 26.42
C SER A 10 -0.37 -26.41 26.22
N TYR A 11 -1.60 -26.02 25.89
CA TYR A 11 -2.02 -24.61 25.84
C TYR A 11 -3.51 -24.51 26.21
N ASN A 12 -3.82 -23.87 27.34
CA ASN A 12 -5.17 -23.61 27.81
C ASN A 12 -6.09 -24.85 27.92
N HIS A 13 -5.56 -25.96 28.44
CA HIS A 13 -6.27 -27.23 28.59
C HIS A 13 -6.38 -27.70 30.04
N ALA A 14 -6.63 -26.78 30.99
CA ALA A 14 -6.74 -27.13 32.41
C ALA A 14 -7.79 -28.22 32.68
N ASP A 15 -8.87 -28.24 31.89
CA ASP A 15 -9.95 -29.22 32.02
C ASP A 15 -9.58 -30.64 31.54
N TYR A 16 -8.51 -30.80 30.76
CA TYR A 16 -8.19 -32.07 30.07
C TYR A 16 -6.79 -32.61 30.37
N ILE A 17 -5.83 -31.73 30.68
CA ILE A 17 -4.41 -32.08 30.83
C ILE A 17 -4.15 -33.16 31.87
N VAL A 18 -4.95 -33.20 32.94
CA VAL A 18 -4.87 -34.24 33.99
C VAL A 18 -5.19 -35.62 33.42
N GLU A 19 -6.27 -35.76 32.64
CA GLU A 19 -6.63 -37.04 32.02
C GLU A 19 -5.55 -37.50 31.04
N ALA A 20 -4.98 -36.58 30.26
CA ALA A 20 -3.90 -36.87 29.33
C ALA A 20 -2.67 -37.45 30.07
N ILE A 21 -2.20 -36.79 31.13
CA ILE A 21 -1.04 -37.24 31.94
C ILE A 21 -1.33 -38.59 32.62
N GLU A 22 -2.50 -38.73 33.25
CA GLU A 22 -2.91 -39.99 33.91
C GLU A 22 -2.96 -41.16 32.92
N SER A 23 -3.38 -40.92 31.68
CA SER A 23 -3.41 -41.96 30.65
C SER A 23 -2.02 -42.49 30.28
N VAL A 24 -0.97 -41.66 30.41
CA VAL A 24 0.44 -42.06 30.24
C VAL A 24 0.95 -42.81 31.47
N LEU A 25 0.63 -42.33 32.67
CA LEU A 25 1.02 -42.99 33.93
C LEU A 25 0.45 -44.42 34.05
N GLN A 26 -0.75 -44.63 33.52
CA GLN A 26 -1.47 -45.90 33.55
C GLN A 26 -1.03 -46.89 32.45
N GLN A 27 -0.06 -46.53 31.60
CA GLN A 27 0.43 -47.43 30.55
C GLN A 27 1.01 -48.74 31.13
N SER A 28 0.67 -49.86 30.49
CA SER A 28 1.19 -51.19 30.85
C SER A 28 2.71 -51.29 30.59
N PHE A 29 3.19 -50.64 29.53
CA PHE A 29 4.61 -50.47 29.26
C PHE A 29 5.23 -49.48 30.24
N ARG A 30 6.38 -49.83 30.84
CA ARG A 30 6.97 -49.05 31.95
C ARG A 30 8.24 -48.28 31.58
N ASP A 31 8.90 -48.63 30.47
CA ASP A 31 10.18 -48.03 30.07
C ASP A 31 10.00 -46.81 29.15
N TRP A 32 9.49 -45.72 29.73
CA TRP A 32 9.21 -44.50 29.02
C TRP A 32 9.64 -43.25 29.80
N GLU A 33 9.78 -42.13 29.09
CA GLU A 33 9.83 -40.77 29.65
C GLU A 33 8.70 -39.91 29.06
N LEU A 34 8.26 -38.91 29.83
CA LEU A 34 7.22 -37.98 29.44
C LEU A 34 7.77 -36.55 29.49
N ILE A 35 7.65 -35.83 28.38
CA ILE A 35 8.06 -34.43 28.24
C ILE A 35 6.80 -33.61 28.03
N ILE A 36 6.52 -32.69 28.95
CA ILE A 36 5.36 -31.81 28.89
C ILE A 36 5.86 -30.38 28.69
N ILE A 37 5.37 -29.69 27.68
CA ILE A 37 5.72 -28.30 27.43
C ILE A 37 4.44 -27.47 27.44
N ASP A 38 4.32 -26.61 28.45
CA ASP A 38 3.26 -25.59 28.54
C ASP A 38 3.65 -24.39 27.68
N ASP A 39 2.87 -24.14 26.64
CA ASP A 39 3.09 -23.11 25.63
C ASP A 39 2.48 -21.77 26.07
N ALA A 40 2.87 -21.34 27.27
CA ALA A 40 2.41 -20.13 27.94
C ALA A 40 0.88 -20.10 28.16
N SER A 41 0.33 -21.16 28.77
CA SER A 41 -1.10 -21.18 29.11
C SER A 41 -1.48 -20.05 30.06
N ALA A 42 -2.65 -19.45 29.84
CA ALA A 42 -3.24 -18.40 30.67
C ALA A 42 -4.22 -18.96 31.72
N ASP A 43 -4.58 -20.24 31.64
CA ASP A 43 -5.42 -20.94 32.61
C ASP A 43 -4.57 -21.73 33.64
N ASP A 44 -5.22 -22.60 34.41
CA ASP A 44 -4.58 -23.41 35.45
C ASP A 44 -3.75 -24.60 34.90
N SER A 45 -3.55 -24.73 33.57
CA SER A 45 -2.83 -25.88 32.96
C SER A 45 -1.45 -26.08 33.56
N TRP A 46 -0.63 -25.02 33.60
CA TRP A 46 0.73 -25.10 34.15
C TRP A 46 0.73 -25.54 35.62
N LYS A 47 -0.20 -25.00 36.41
CA LYS A 47 -0.33 -25.33 37.82
C LYS A 47 -0.65 -26.81 38.02
N LEU A 48 -1.50 -27.39 37.18
CA LEU A 48 -1.83 -28.81 37.20
C LEU A 48 -0.63 -29.67 36.76
N ILE A 49 0.08 -29.28 35.70
CA ILE A 49 1.29 -29.96 35.22
C ILE A 49 2.38 -29.96 36.30
N ALA A 50 2.61 -28.83 36.96
CA ALA A 50 3.66 -28.67 37.97
C ALA A 50 3.45 -29.50 39.25
N ASN A 51 2.24 -30.04 39.47
CA ASN A 51 1.94 -30.87 40.65
C ASN A 51 2.40 -32.33 40.52
N TYR A 52 2.88 -32.76 39.35
CA TYR A 52 3.32 -34.13 39.13
C TYR A 52 4.79 -34.34 39.54
N ASP A 53 5.02 -35.17 40.57
CA ASP A 53 6.34 -35.56 41.08
C ASP A 53 6.66 -37.03 40.71
N ASP A 54 6.76 -37.33 39.41
CA ASP A 54 7.27 -38.61 38.91
C ASP A 54 8.57 -38.34 38.16
N LYS A 55 9.65 -39.04 38.55
CA LYS A 55 10.99 -38.89 37.96
C LYS A 55 11.07 -39.14 36.44
N ARG A 56 10.05 -39.78 35.86
CA ARG A 56 9.94 -40.01 34.41
C ARG A 56 9.33 -38.82 33.66
N ILE A 57 8.77 -37.85 34.38
CA ILE A 57 8.12 -36.65 33.83
C ILE A 57 9.10 -35.48 33.89
N ARG A 58 9.26 -34.78 32.77
CA ARG A 58 9.93 -33.48 32.69
C ARG A 58 8.96 -32.46 32.14
N SER A 59 8.65 -31.43 32.92
CA SER A 59 7.81 -30.31 32.50
C SER A 59 8.63 -29.05 32.25
N LEU A 60 8.24 -28.28 31.23
CA LEU A 60 8.81 -26.99 30.84
C LEU A 60 7.68 -26.02 30.54
N ARG A 61 7.94 -24.72 30.68
CA ARG A 61 6.98 -23.67 30.37
C ARG A 61 7.63 -22.58 29.52
N HIS A 62 6.98 -22.20 28.43
CA HIS A 62 7.35 -21.05 27.63
C HIS A 62 6.90 -19.75 28.29
N THR A 63 7.64 -18.67 28.00
CA THR A 63 7.26 -17.31 28.42
C THR A 63 6.17 -16.71 27.52
N GLU A 64 6.07 -17.17 26.27
CA GLU A 64 5.08 -16.75 25.30
C GLU A 64 4.64 -17.95 24.45
N ASN A 65 3.46 -17.86 23.82
CA ASN A 65 2.93 -18.93 22.98
C ASN A 65 3.72 -19.01 21.65
N GLN A 66 4.33 -20.15 21.37
CA GLN A 66 5.14 -20.45 20.18
C GLN A 66 4.36 -21.26 19.12
N GLY A 67 3.17 -21.75 19.47
CA GLY A 67 2.32 -22.56 18.60
C GLY A 67 2.65 -24.06 18.65
N ALA A 68 1.62 -24.88 18.38
CA ALA A 68 1.67 -26.33 18.59
C ALA A 68 2.84 -27.04 17.87
N HIS A 69 3.12 -26.74 16.59
CA HIS A 69 4.18 -27.42 15.84
C HIS A 69 5.58 -27.11 16.40
N ARG A 70 5.85 -25.86 16.84
CA ARG A 70 7.14 -25.48 17.45
C ARG A 70 7.32 -26.18 18.79
N THR A 71 6.28 -26.14 19.62
CA THR A 71 6.25 -26.80 20.93
C THR A 71 6.46 -28.31 20.81
N ILE A 72 5.83 -28.96 19.83
CA ILE A 72 6.07 -30.39 19.56
C ILE A 72 7.51 -30.63 19.11
N ASN A 73 8.04 -29.84 18.17
CA ASN A 73 9.39 -29.99 17.66
C ASN A 73 10.46 -29.81 18.74
N GLU A 74 10.27 -28.86 19.66
CA GLU A 74 11.12 -28.72 20.84
C GLU A 74 11.08 -29.97 21.71
N GLY A 75 9.87 -30.47 22.01
CA GLY A 75 9.69 -31.72 22.77
C GLY A 75 10.38 -32.93 22.12
N LEU A 76 10.29 -33.04 20.78
CA LEU A 76 10.99 -34.09 20.02
C LEU A 76 12.51 -33.94 20.08
N GLY A 77 13.04 -32.72 20.00
CA GLY A 77 14.47 -32.44 20.15
C GLY A 77 14.99 -32.76 21.56
N LEU A 78 14.13 -32.64 22.56
CA LEU A 78 14.42 -32.90 23.96
C LEU A 78 14.30 -34.40 24.34
N ALA A 79 13.60 -35.20 23.54
CA ALA A 79 13.37 -36.62 23.76
C ALA A 79 14.66 -37.45 23.71
N LYS A 80 14.72 -38.57 24.45
CA LYS A 80 15.85 -39.53 24.47
C LYS A 80 15.46 -40.98 24.14
N GLY A 81 14.17 -41.27 23.98
CA GLY A 81 13.64 -42.58 23.65
C GLY A 81 13.91 -43.02 22.22
N GLU A 82 14.06 -44.33 22.00
CA GLU A 82 14.24 -44.92 20.66
C GLU A 82 13.01 -44.70 19.79
N TYR A 83 11.82 -44.78 20.39
CA TYR A 83 10.55 -44.42 19.77
C TYR A 83 10.01 -43.12 20.36
N LEU A 84 9.32 -42.36 19.53
CA LEU A 84 8.71 -41.08 19.83
C LEU A 84 7.20 -41.16 19.61
N THR A 85 6.43 -40.53 20.49
CA THR A 85 4.98 -40.41 20.34
C THR A 85 4.51 -39.09 20.93
N ILE A 86 3.45 -38.53 20.37
CA ILE A 86 2.87 -37.26 20.82
C ILE A 86 1.51 -37.56 21.42
N LEU A 87 1.14 -36.85 22.48
CA LEU A 87 -0.20 -36.86 23.06
C LEU A 87 -0.62 -35.40 23.25
N ASN A 88 -1.58 -34.93 22.47
CA ASN A 88 -2.16 -33.61 22.68
C ASN A 88 -2.85 -33.58 24.05
N SER A 89 -2.77 -32.44 24.72
CA SER A 89 -3.19 -32.27 26.12
C SER A 89 -4.70 -32.39 26.37
N ASP A 90 -5.50 -32.45 25.31
CA ASP A 90 -6.93 -32.71 25.30
C ASP A 90 -7.29 -34.18 25.02
N ASP A 91 -6.37 -35.00 24.54
CA ASP A 91 -6.61 -36.40 24.18
C ASP A 91 -6.22 -37.39 25.31
N SER A 92 -6.54 -38.68 25.18
CA SER A 92 -6.06 -39.72 26.11
C SER A 92 -5.71 -41.05 25.45
N TYR A 93 -4.74 -41.78 26.01
CA TYR A 93 -4.33 -43.10 25.51
C TYR A 93 -5.12 -44.26 26.11
N ALA A 94 -5.23 -45.35 25.35
CA ALA A 94 -5.63 -46.65 25.91
C ALA A 94 -4.50 -47.24 26.79
N PRO A 95 -4.80 -47.95 27.89
CA PRO A 95 -3.79 -48.42 28.85
C PRO A 95 -2.69 -49.33 28.27
N ASP A 96 -2.96 -50.02 27.17
CA ASP A 96 -2.07 -50.96 26.50
C ASP A 96 -1.42 -50.37 25.23
N ARG A 97 -1.60 -49.07 24.94
CA ARG A 97 -1.15 -48.43 23.70
C ARG A 97 0.35 -48.60 23.48
N LEU A 98 1.17 -48.15 24.45
CA LEU A 98 2.62 -48.12 24.29
C LEU A 98 3.21 -49.53 24.12
N GLU A 99 2.72 -50.50 24.90
CA GLU A 99 3.18 -51.89 24.83
C GLU A 99 2.90 -52.52 23.46
N ARG A 100 1.69 -52.32 22.94
CA ARG A 100 1.26 -52.89 21.66
C ARG A 100 1.98 -52.26 20.48
N LEU A 101 2.14 -50.94 20.48
CA LEU A 101 2.83 -50.24 19.40
C LEU A 101 4.32 -50.54 19.40
N TYR A 102 4.96 -50.60 20.57
CA TYR A 102 6.36 -50.99 20.70
C TYR A 102 6.60 -52.42 20.23
N HIS A 103 5.78 -53.38 20.68
CA HIS A 103 5.88 -54.77 20.25
C HIS A 103 5.65 -54.91 18.73
N HIS A 104 4.65 -54.21 18.18
CA HIS A 104 4.40 -54.27 16.74
C HIS A 104 5.54 -53.67 15.93
N ALA A 105 6.04 -52.49 16.30
CA ALA A 105 7.14 -51.81 15.60
C ALA A 105 8.41 -52.65 15.58
N THR A 106 8.76 -53.26 16.72
CA THR A 106 9.97 -54.09 16.86
C THR A 106 9.88 -55.41 16.07
N VAL A 107 8.67 -55.99 15.93
CA VAL A 107 8.45 -57.23 15.17
C VAL A 107 8.31 -56.96 13.67
N SER A 108 7.54 -55.94 13.27
CA SER A 108 7.25 -55.66 11.86
C SER A 108 8.34 -54.82 11.18
N GLY A 109 9.16 -54.11 11.96
CA GLY A 109 10.10 -53.11 11.46
C GLY A 109 9.41 -51.86 10.90
N ALA A 110 8.16 -51.59 11.28
CA ALA A 110 7.48 -50.35 10.90
C ALA A 110 8.16 -49.14 11.57
N ALA A 111 8.51 -48.15 10.76
CA ALA A 111 9.13 -46.92 11.23
C ALA A 111 8.08 -45.92 11.76
N PHE A 112 6.86 -45.97 11.23
CA PHE A 112 5.72 -45.17 11.67
C PHE A 112 4.47 -46.04 11.85
N LEU A 113 3.76 -45.84 12.96
CA LEU A 113 2.52 -46.51 13.31
C LEU A 113 1.45 -45.51 13.72
N ALA A 114 0.23 -45.79 13.28
CA ALA A 114 -0.99 -45.16 13.75
C ALA A 114 -2.07 -46.21 14.03
N THR A 115 -3.15 -45.80 14.70
CA THR A 115 -4.25 -46.68 15.11
C THR A 115 -5.60 -46.10 14.74
N ARG A 116 -6.67 -46.88 14.88
CA ARG A 116 -8.03 -46.31 14.81
C ARG A 116 -8.22 -45.33 15.96
N VAL A 117 -8.88 -44.21 15.67
CA VAL A 117 -9.20 -43.18 16.65
C VAL A 117 -10.57 -43.46 17.25
N GLN A 118 -10.68 -43.35 18.57
CA GLN A 118 -11.95 -43.44 19.29
C GLN A 118 -12.40 -42.03 19.70
N PRO A 119 -13.47 -41.46 19.11
CA PRO A 119 -13.94 -40.15 19.53
C PRO A 119 -14.54 -40.20 20.95
N ILE A 120 -14.24 -39.18 21.74
CA ILE A 120 -14.84 -38.90 23.05
C ILE A 120 -15.41 -37.48 23.05
N ALA A 121 -16.49 -37.25 23.81
CA ALA A 121 -17.03 -35.92 24.03
C ALA A 121 -16.16 -35.12 25.00
N ALA A 122 -16.44 -33.81 25.14
CA ALA A 122 -15.70 -32.92 26.04
C ALA A 122 -15.61 -33.45 27.48
N ASP A 123 -16.65 -34.13 27.98
CA ASP A 123 -16.71 -34.73 29.31
C ASP A 123 -16.02 -36.11 29.44
N GLY A 124 -15.38 -36.61 28.37
CA GLY A 124 -14.69 -37.89 28.33
C GLY A 124 -15.60 -39.10 28.04
N THR A 125 -16.90 -38.90 27.84
CA THR A 125 -17.81 -39.98 27.44
C THR A 125 -17.56 -40.44 26.00
N LEU A 126 -17.79 -41.71 25.70
CA LEU A 126 -17.63 -42.24 24.34
C LEU A 126 -18.64 -41.60 23.39
N ALA A 127 -18.15 -41.05 22.27
CA ALA A 127 -18.99 -40.49 21.21
C ALA A 127 -19.18 -41.53 20.09
N ASP A 128 -19.79 -42.67 20.41
CA ASP A 128 -19.84 -43.87 19.56
C ASP A 128 -21.07 -43.96 18.65
N ASP A 129 -21.94 -42.95 18.60
CA ASP A 129 -23.11 -42.93 17.72
C ASP A 129 -22.70 -43.13 16.24
N PRO A 130 -23.03 -44.27 15.62
CA PRO A 130 -22.66 -44.57 14.24
C PRO A 130 -23.29 -43.60 13.24
N ASN A 131 -24.41 -42.96 13.61
CA ASN A 131 -25.12 -42.02 12.75
C ASN A 131 -24.59 -40.59 12.88
N SER A 132 -23.66 -40.33 13.80
CA SER A 132 -23.03 -39.01 13.90
C SER A 132 -22.21 -38.73 12.64
N HIS A 133 -22.22 -37.46 12.23
CA HIS A 133 -21.48 -37.02 11.04
C HIS A 133 -20.00 -37.39 11.12
N TRP A 134 -19.39 -37.23 12.30
CA TRP A 134 -17.99 -37.56 12.53
C TRP A 134 -17.71 -39.06 12.35
N ASN A 135 -18.50 -39.94 12.97
CA ASN A 135 -18.27 -41.39 12.85
C ASN A 135 -18.52 -41.91 11.43
N SER A 136 -19.54 -41.39 10.75
CA SER A 136 -19.81 -41.74 9.35
C SER A 136 -18.67 -41.30 8.43
N TRP A 137 -18.18 -40.07 8.61
CA TRP A 137 -17.04 -39.54 7.84
C TRP A 137 -15.76 -40.34 8.10
N TYR A 138 -15.42 -40.58 9.36
CA TYR A 138 -14.22 -41.31 9.74
C TYR A 138 -14.25 -42.76 9.25
N THR A 139 -15.41 -43.42 9.32
CA THR A 139 -15.60 -44.77 8.75
C THR A 139 -15.33 -44.77 7.25
N GLY A 140 -15.79 -43.75 6.51
CA GLY A 140 -15.51 -43.60 5.09
C GLY A 140 -14.02 -43.46 4.76
N LEU A 141 -13.22 -42.84 5.64
CA LEU A 141 -11.76 -42.78 5.48
C LEU A 141 -11.10 -44.15 5.70
N LEU A 142 -11.55 -44.89 6.71
CA LEU A 142 -11.05 -46.25 6.99
C LEU A 142 -11.43 -47.24 5.89
N ASP A 143 -12.61 -47.10 5.29
CA ASP A 143 -13.03 -47.93 4.16
C ASP A 143 -12.16 -47.68 2.93
N ALA A 144 -11.81 -46.42 2.64
CA ALA A 144 -10.86 -46.09 1.58
C ALA A 144 -9.46 -46.68 1.83
N TYR A 145 -8.99 -46.70 3.08
CA TYR A 145 -7.77 -47.42 3.44
C TYR A 145 -7.89 -48.93 3.16
N ARG A 146 -8.99 -49.55 3.60
CA ARG A 146 -9.23 -51.00 3.46
C ARG A 146 -9.29 -51.48 2.00
N GLU A 147 -9.58 -50.60 1.04
CA GLU A 147 -9.55 -50.97 -0.39
C GLU A 147 -8.17 -51.45 -0.86
N THR A 148 -7.08 -50.97 -0.23
CA THR A 148 -5.70 -51.28 -0.67
C THR A 148 -4.77 -51.72 0.46
N ASP A 149 -5.20 -51.59 1.72
CA ASP A 149 -4.36 -51.78 2.92
C ASP A 149 -3.08 -50.91 2.88
N ARG A 150 -3.15 -49.75 2.21
CA ARG A 150 -2.07 -48.77 2.11
C ARG A 150 -2.47 -47.46 2.73
N LEU A 151 -1.62 -46.97 3.62
CA LEU A 151 -1.82 -45.70 4.31
C LEU A 151 -1.96 -44.52 3.35
N LEU A 152 -1.15 -44.49 2.28
CA LEU A 152 -1.20 -43.45 1.24
C LEU A 152 -2.59 -43.35 0.59
N THR A 153 -3.25 -44.47 0.33
CA THR A 153 -4.57 -44.50 -0.30
C THR A 153 -5.65 -43.90 0.60
N GLY A 154 -5.64 -44.24 1.88
CA GLY A 154 -6.54 -43.62 2.85
C GLY A 154 -6.28 -42.12 2.96
N LEU A 155 -5.01 -41.70 2.98
CA LEU A 155 -4.61 -40.30 3.03
C LEU A 155 -5.08 -39.51 1.79
N CYS A 156 -5.15 -40.14 0.62
CA CYS A 156 -5.74 -39.54 -0.59
C CYS A 156 -7.24 -39.26 -0.48
N LYS A 157 -7.94 -39.90 0.46
CA LYS A 157 -9.37 -39.65 0.75
C LYS A 157 -9.54 -38.57 1.81
N GLY A 158 -8.62 -38.48 2.76
CA GLY A 158 -8.62 -37.54 3.87
C GLY A 158 -7.60 -37.89 4.94
N ASN A 159 -7.29 -36.95 5.82
CA ASN A 159 -6.40 -37.20 6.97
C ASN A 159 -7.07 -38.16 7.96
N LEU A 160 -6.84 -39.47 7.79
CA LEU A 160 -7.40 -40.53 8.64
C LEU A 160 -6.65 -40.71 9.97
N LEU A 161 -5.61 -39.93 10.21
CA LEU A 161 -4.84 -39.99 11.45
C LEU A 161 -5.47 -39.09 12.52
N ILE A 162 -6.18 -38.05 12.08
CA ILE A 162 -7.02 -37.10 12.85
C ILE A 162 -6.23 -36.17 13.77
N THR A 163 -5.21 -36.68 14.44
CA THR A 163 -4.48 -35.98 15.49
C THR A 163 -3.05 -36.51 15.55
N THR A 164 -2.10 -35.62 15.86
CA THR A 164 -0.72 -35.98 16.22
C THR A 164 -0.67 -36.94 17.40
N SER A 165 -1.70 -36.95 18.27
CA SER A 165 -1.85 -37.94 19.36
C SER A 165 -1.78 -39.39 18.87
N ASN A 166 -2.10 -39.62 17.59
CA ASN A 166 -2.12 -40.95 17.01
C ASN A 166 -0.74 -41.45 16.56
N PHE A 167 0.30 -40.61 16.58
CA PHE A 167 1.59 -40.91 15.94
C PHE A 167 2.51 -41.68 16.89
N PHE A 168 3.08 -42.78 16.44
CA PHE A 168 4.14 -43.53 17.11
C PHE A 168 5.22 -43.88 16.09
N PHE A 169 6.45 -43.41 16.27
CA PHE A 169 7.47 -43.54 15.23
C PHE A 169 8.88 -43.65 15.78
N HIS A 170 9.78 -44.23 14.99
CA HIS A 170 11.18 -44.38 15.35
C HIS A 170 11.91 -43.03 15.31
N ARG A 171 12.78 -42.75 16.30
CA ARG A 171 13.55 -41.49 16.42
C ARG A 171 14.27 -41.09 15.14
N GLU A 172 14.80 -42.07 14.40
CA GLU A 172 15.52 -41.84 13.14
C GLU A 172 14.71 -40.99 12.15
N ILE A 173 13.38 -41.09 12.14
CA ILE A 173 12.53 -40.24 11.32
C ILE A 173 12.75 -38.77 11.65
N PHE A 174 12.74 -38.40 12.93
CA PHE A 174 12.98 -37.02 13.34
C PHE A 174 14.41 -36.58 13.00
N GLU A 175 15.39 -37.45 13.20
CA GLU A 175 16.80 -37.15 12.92
C GLU A 175 17.09 -36.97 11.42
N LYS A 176 16.41 -37.73 10.55
CA LYS A 176 16.67 -37.73 9.09
C LYS A 176 15.72 -36.85 8.30
N CYS A 177 14.44 -36.80 8.68
CA CYS A 177 13.42 -36.03 7.99
C CYS A 177 13.13 -34.68 8.66
N GLY A 178 13.60 -34.46 9.89
CA GLY A 178 13.28 -33.27 10.68
C GLY A 178 11.92 -33.38 11.37
N GLY A 179 11.51 -32.29 12.01
CA GLY A 179 10.22 -32.16 12.71
C GLY A 179 9.05 -31.78 11.79
N PHE A 180 7.94 -31.40 12.42
CA PHE A 180 6.74 -30.87 11.77
C PHE A 180 7.02 -29.54 11.08
N ALA A 181 6.52 -29.36 9.86
CA ALA A 181 6.61 -28.10 9.13
C ALA A 181 5.66 -27.02 9.71
N ASP A 182 5.91 -25.76 9.36
CA ASP A 182 5.13 -24.59 9.82
C ASP A 182 3.76 -24.50 9.13
N TYR A 183 2.91 -25.48 9.44
CA TYR A 183 1.51 -25.57 9.05
C TYR A 183 0.64 -25.46 10.29
N ARG A 184 -0.42 -24.64 10.25
CA ARG A 184 -1.31 -24.46 11.41
C ARG A 184 -2.29 -25.64 11.54
N TYR A 185 -2.85 -26.11 10.43
CA TYR A 185 -3.95 -27.07 10.42
C TYR A 185 -3.57 -28.46 9.88
N VAL A 186 -2.55 -28.55 9.01
CA VAL A 186 -2.21 -29.81 8.32
C VAL A 186 -0.77 -30.28 8.54
N HIS A 187 -0.11 -29.81 9.60
CA HIS A 187 1.27 -30.22 9.91
C HIS A 187 1.40 -31.74 10.13
N ASP A 188 0.38 -32.36 10.70
CA ASP A 188 0.30 -33.80 10.91
C ASP A 188 0.19 -34.57 9.58
N PHE A 189 -0.65 -34.07 8.68
CA PHE A 189 -0.88 -34.65 7.36
C PHE A 189 0.36 -34.53 6.46
N GLU A 190 1.00 -33.36 6.45
CA GLU A 190 2.25 -33.14 5.73
C GLU A 190 3.35 -34.10 6.21
N PHE A 191 3.51 -34.22 7.53
CA PHE A 191 4.58 -35.02 8.11
C PHE A 191 4.51 -36.47 7.62
N VAL A 192 3.33 -37.09 7.65
CA VAL A 192 3.18 -38.49 7.23
C VAL A 192 3.33 -38.69 5.73
N LEU A 193 2.83 -37.76 4.90
CA LEU A 193 3.09 -37.80 3.46
C LEU A 193 4.59 -37.77 3.18
N ARG A 194 5.32 -36.87 3.85
CA ARG A 194 6.79 -36.79 3.74
C ARG A 194 7.47 -38.09 4.16
N LEU A 195 7.02 -38.79 5.20
CA LEU A 195 7.58 -40.09 5.58
C LEU A 195 7.37 -41.16 4.49
N ILE A 196 6.16 -41.21 3.92
CA ILE A 196 5.82 -42.15 2.86
C ILE A 196 6.67 -41.88 1.61
N PHE A 197 6.84 -40.62 1.23
CA PHE A 197 7.67 -40.24 0.06
C PHE A 197 9.17 -40.51 0.29
N ASN A 198 9.62 -40.53 1.53
CA ASN A 198 10.98 -40.95 1.88
C ASN A 198 11.13 -42.48 2.02
N GLY A 199 10.09 -43.26 1.70
CA GLY A 199 10.12 -44.71 1.68
C GLY A 199 10.06 -45.38 3.05
N TYR A 200 9.69 -44.66 4.11
CA TYR A 200 9.54 -45.26 5.44
C TYR A 200 8.34 -46.18 5.50
N LYS A 201 8.55 -47.38 6.05
CA LYS A 201 7.49 -48.36 6.29
C LYS A 201 6.50 -47.80 7.32
N SER A 202 5.33 -47.40 6.84
CA SER A 202 4.28 -46.71 7.60
C SER A 202 3.00 -47.53 7.60
N GLU A 203 2.46 -47.86 8.77
CA GLU A 203 1.30 -48.76 8.90
C GLU A 203 0.18 -48.18 9.78
N LEU A 204 -1.06 -48.60 9.52
CA LEU A 204 -2.24 -48.29 10.31
C LEU A 204 -2.82 -49.58 10.92
N LEU A 205 -2.81 -49.70 12.24
CA LEU A 205 -3.49 -50.78 12.96
C LEU A 205 -4.98 -50.46 13.10
N HIS A 206 -5.70 -50.56 11.98
CA HIS A 206 -7.10 -50.11 11.86
C HIS A 206 -8.10 -50.89 12.73
N ASP A 207 -7.76 -52.10 13.18
CA ASP A 207 -8.59 -52.89 14.11
C ASP A 207 -8.40 -52.51 15.58
N SER A 208 -7.40 -51.70 15.89
CA SER A 208 -7.04 -51.33 17.26
C SER A 208 -7.37 -49.87 17.51
N ALA A 209 -8.27 -49.59 18.45
CA ALA A 209 -8.56 -48.22 18.88
C ALA A 209 -7.75 -47.88 20.14
N LEU A 210 -6.56 -47.30 19.96
CA LEU A 210 -5.61 -47.08 21.05
C LEU A 210 -5.42 -45.61 21.44
N VAL A 211 -6.11 -44.68 20.77
CA VAL A 211 -6.13 -43.25 21.11
C VAL A 211 -7.58 -42.79 21.19
N ARG A 212 -7.89 -42.00 22.22
CA ARG A 212 -9.16 -41.33 22.41
C ARG A 212 -9.01 -39.87 22.02
N TYR A 213 -9.76 -39.43 21.01
CA TYR A 213 -9.71 -38.08 20.46
C TYR A 213 -10.88 -37.24 20.96
N ARG A 214 -10.60 -36.09 21.57
CA ARG A 214 -11.64 -35.27 22.20
C ARG A 214 -12.29 -34.27 21.24
N LEU A 215 -13.62 -34.31 21.19
CA LEU A 215 -14.44 -33.38 20.43
C LEU A 215 -14.97 -32.27 21.36
N HIS A 216 -14.55 -31.02 21.13
CA HIS A 216 -15.00 -29.83 21.85
C HIS A 216 -14.99 -28.57 20.97
N ALA A 217 -15.67 -27.50 21.40
CA ALA A 217 -15.86 -26.29 20.60
C ALA A 217 -14.57 -25.48 20.32
N ALA A 218 -13.48 -25.82 20.99
CA ALA A 218 -12.19 -25.14 20.87
C ALA A 218 -11.14 -25.98 20.10
N ASN A 219 -11.53 -27.08 19.45
CA ASN A 219 -10.60 -27.79 18.56
C ASN A 219 -10.12 -26.84 17.45
N THR A 220 -8.80 -26.82 17.17
CA THR A 220 -8.14 -25.85 16.27
C THR A 220 -8.78 -25.75 14.88
N ILE A 221 -9.27 -26.86 14.32
CA ILE A 221 -9.91 -26.88 12.99
C ILE A 221 -11.23 -26.07 12.97
N GLN A 222 -11.87 -25.87 14.12
CA GLN A 222 -13.11 -25.10 14.23
C GLN A 222 -12.87 -23.59 14.34
N GLU A 223 -11.63 -23.13 14.60
CA GLU A 223 -11.28 -21.70 14.69
C GLU A 223 -11.48 -20.99 13.35
N ASN A 224 -10.98 -21.58 12.26
CA ASN A 224 -11.14 -21.04 10.91
C ASN A 224 -11.24 -22.17 9.87
N PRO A 225 -12.45 -22.73 9.66
CA PRO A 225 -12.65 -23.85 8.75
C PRO A 225 -12.21 -23.57 7.31
N LEU A 226 -12.31 -22.31 6.84
CA LEU A 226 -11.88 -21.94 5.50
C LEU A 226 -10.35 -22.00 5.35
N ALA A 227 -9.61 -21.49 6.34
CA ALA A 227 -8.15 -21.55 6.32
C ALA A 227 -7.66 -23.01 6.35
N ALA A 228 -8.27 -23.86 7.18
CA ALA A 228 -7.96 -25.30 7.21
C ALA A 228 -8.21 -25.98 5.85
N VAL A 229 -9.31 -25.64 5.18
CA VAL A 229 -9.65 -26.17 3.84
C VAL A 229 -8.64 -25.69 2.78
N VAL A 230 -8.26 -24.42 2.79
CA VAL A 230 -7.27 -23.86 1.85
C VAL A 230 -5.89 -24.49 2.04
N GLU A 231 -5.45 -24.62 3.30
CA GLU A 231 -4.16 -25.25 3.62
C GLU A 231 -4.14 -26.73 3.19
N THR A 232 -5.25 -27.45 3.37
CA THR A 232 -5.43 -28.83 2.88
C THR A 232 -5.39 -28.91 1.34
N LEU A 233 -6.08 -28.00 0.65
CA LEU A 233 -6.05 -27.94 -0.82
C LEU A 233 -4.63 -27.73 -1.33
N GLN A 234 -3.90 -26.78 -0.73
CA GLN A 234 -2.53 -26.47 -1.11
C GLN A 234 -1.60 -27.66 -0.88
N LEU A 235 -1.66 -28.30 0.29
CA LEU A 235 -0.85 -29.49 0.60
C LEU A 235 -1.11 -30.61 -0.42
N LEU A 236 -2.39 -30.93 -0.67
CA LEU A 236 -2.75 -32.02 -1.58
C LEU A 236 -2.33 -31.72 -3.02
N THR A 237 -2.65 -30.53 -3.54
CA THR A 237 -2.29 -30.14 -4.91
C THR A 237 -0.77 -30.19 -5.12
N ASN A 238 0.02 -29.71 -4.16
CA ASN A 238 1.47 -29.74 -4.23
C ASN A 238 2.03 -31.17 -4.16
N SER A 239 1.33 -32.07 -3.44
CA SER A 239 1.76 -33.45 -3.24
C SER A 239 1.33 -34.40 -4.35
N ILE A 240 0.46 -33.99 -5.29
CA ILE A 240 -0.04 -34.86 -6.37
C ILE A 240 1.10 -35.59 -7.11
N PRO A 241 2.18 -34.92 -7.58
CA PRO A 241 3.23 -35.61 -8.34
C PRO A 241 3.89 -36.74 -7.53
N GLU A 242 4.20 -36.47 -6.26
CA GLU A 242 4.82 -37.45 -5.36
C GLU A 242 3.86 -38.57 -4.98
N ILE A 243 2.59 -38.27 -4.74
CA ILE A 243 1.56 -39.29 -4.51
C ILE A 243 1.50 -40.24 -5.71
N LEU A 244 1.50 -39.73 -6.94
CA LEU A 244 1.46 -40.57 -8.14
C LEU A 244 2.72 -41.43 -8.27
N ALA A 245 3.90 -40.87 -7.97
CA ALA A 245 5.16 -41.62 -7.98
C ALA A 245 5.16 -42.78 -6.96
N HIS A 246 4.51 -42.60 -5.82
CA HIS A 246 4.46 -43.59 -4.73
C HIS A 246 3.17 -44.45 -4.73
N SER A 247 2.26 -44.24 -5.67
CA SER A 247 0.98 -44.97 -5.75
C SER A 247 1.15 -46.40 -6.27
N GLY A 248 2.18 -46.67 -7.08
CA GLY A 248 2.37 -47.98 -7.72
C GLY A 248 1.12 -48.43 -8.48
N GLN A 249 0.62 -49.62 -8.18
CA GLN A 249 -0.59 -50.19 -8.81
C GLN A 249 -1.91 -49.48 -8.41
N ASP A 250 -1.90 -48.66 -7.36
CA ASP A 250 -3.10 -48.02 -6.80
C ASP A 250 -3.33 -46.60 -7.36
N GLN A 251 -2.59 -46.21 -8.41
CA GLN A 251 -2.60 -44.86 -8.97
C GLN A 251 -4.00 -44.38 -9.39
N GLU A 252 -4.81 -45.25 -10.00
CA GLU A 252 -6.17 -44.91 -10.43
C GLU A 252 -7.10 -44.66 -9.23
N THR A 253 -6.99 -45.50 -8.19
CA THR A 253 -7.74 -45.38 -6.93
C THR A 253 -7.35 -44.10 -6.19
N ASN A 254 -6.06 -43.80 -6.08
CA ASN A 254 -5.56 -42.59 -5.42
C ASN A 254 -6.00 -41.33 -6.15
N LEU A 255 -5.93 -41.31 -7.49
CA LEU A 255 -6.44 -40.20 -8.29
C LEU A 255 -7.95 -39.99 -8.12
N LYS A 256 -8.72 -41.08 -8.04
CA LYS A 256 -10.16 -41.03 -7.79
C LYS A 256 -10.44 -40.39 -6.43
N PHE A 257 -9.74 -40.80 -5.37
CA PHE A 257 -9.95 -40.23 -4.03
C PHE A 257 -9.49 -38.78 -3.92
N ILE A 258 -8.34 -38.41 -4.50
CA ILE A 258 -7.88 -37.02 -4.57
C ILE A 258 -8.93 -36.17 -5.28
N LYS A 259 -9.46 -36.61 -6.42
CA LYS A 259 -10.51 -35.86 -7.14
C LYS A 259 -11.77 -35.68 -6.30
N GLN A 260 -12.20 -36.71 -5.58
CA GLN A 260 -13.36 -36.62 -4.69
C GLN A 260 -13.10 -35.65 -3.52
N GLN A 261 -11.89 -35.68 -2.94
CA GLN A 261 -11.50 -34.81 -1.85
C GLN A 261 -11.38 -33.36 -2.30
N LEU A 262 -10.72 -33.09 -3.43
CA LEU A 262 -10.62 -31.75 -4.01
C LEU A 262 -12.00 -31.18 -4.40
N ALA A 263 -12.90 -32.02 -4.95
CA ALA A 263 -14.26 -31.61 -5.26
C ALA A 263 -15.04 -31.24 -3.99
N TRP A 264 -15.00 -32.09 -2.95
CA TRP A 264 -15.65 -31.81 -1.68
C TRP A 264 -15.10 -30.55 -0.99
N LEU A 265 -13.77 -30.36 -0.99
CA LEU A 265 -13.13 -29.15 -0.47
C LEU A 265 -13.55 -27.92 -1.27
N GLY A 266 -13.58 -28.02 -2.61
CA GLY A 266 -14.05 -26.95 -3.50
C GLY A 266 -15.51 -26.58 -3.26
N ASP A 267 -16.40 -27.57 -3.13
CA ASP A 267 -17.82 -27.37 -2.81
C ASP A 267 -17.98 -26.73 -1.41
N THR A 268 -17.13 -27.09 -0.45
CA THR A 268 -17.11 -26.50 0.88
C THR A 268 -16.65 -25.03 0.86
N VAL A 269 -15.62 -24.70 0.08
CA VAL A 269 -15.20 -23.30 -0.15
C VAL A 269 -16.33 -22.52 -0.80
N GLN A 270 -16.96 -23.06 -1.85
CA GLN A 270 -18.09 -22.43 -2.53
C GLN A 270 -19.31 -22.27 -1.61
N ALA A 271 -19.59 -23.24 -0.72
CA ALA A 271 -20.65 -23.13 0.25
C ALA A 271 -20.35 -22.08 1.34
N ILE A 272 -19.11 -22.01 1.86
CA ILE A 272 -18.70 -21.02 2.86
C ILE A 272 -18.68 -19.61 2.25
N LEU A 273 -18.13 -19.46 1.03
CA LEU A 273 -18.14 -18.21 0.29
C LEU A 273 -19.57 -17.81 -0.08
N GLY A 274 -20.38 -18.76 -0.56
CA GLY A 274 -21.79 -18.55 -0.87
C GLY A 274 -22.64 -18.25 0.36
N GLN A 275 -22.28 -18.76 1.55
CA GLN A 275 -22.94 -18.43 2.81
C GLN A 275 -22.47 -17.07 3.36
N LYS A 276 -21.20 -16.69 3.14
CA LYS A 276 -20.72 -15.32 3.38
C LYS A 276 -21.37 -14.33 2.41
N GLU A 277 -21.49 -14.66 1.13
CA GLU A 277 -22.21 -13.88 0.12
C GLU A 277 -23.70 -13.85 0.42
N ALA A 278 -24.33 -14.94 0.87
CA ALA A 278 -25.72 -14.94 1.27
C ALA A 278 -25.93 -14.17 2.57
N ASN A 279 -24.99 -14.18 3.52
CA ASN A 279 -25.05 -13.35 4.73
C ASN A 279 -24.76 -11.88 4.42
N HIS A 280 -23.88 -11.60 3.45
CA HIS A 280 -23.59 -10.28 2.93
C HIS A 280 -24.80 -9.75 2.15
N GLN A 281 -25.39 -10.54 1.26
CA GLN A 281 -26.61 -10.26 0.52
C GLN A 281 -27.80 -10.14 1.46
N ARG A 282 -27.91 -10.95 2.52
CA ARG A 282 -28.96 -10.82 3.54
C ARG A 282 -28.75 -9.58 4.39
N SER A 283 -27.51 -9.16 4.62
CA SER A 283 -27.18 -7.88 5.25
C SER A 283 -27.48 -6.69 4.33
N LEU A 284 -27.20 -6.81 3.03
CA LEU A 284 -27.57 -5.85 1.99
C LEU A 284 -29.08 -5.78 1.79
N ASP A 285 -29.78 -6.90 1.83
CA ASP A 285 -31.24 -7.01 1.74
C ASP A 285 -31.91 -6.51 3.03
N LEU A 286 -31.29 -6.70 4.20
CA LEU A 286 -31.69 -6.06 5.46
C LEU A 286 -31.44 -4.56 5.42
N LEU A 287 -30.32 -4.12 4.83
CA LEU A 287 -30.00 -2.72 4.61
C LEU A 287 -30.97 -2.09 3.60
N ASP A 288 -31.35 -2.80 2.53
CA ASP A 288 -32.33 -2.39 1.53
C ASP A 288 -33.76 -2.45 2.07
N GLN A 289 -34.09 -3.42 2.93
CA GLN A 289 -35.35 -3.42 3.68
C GLN A 289 -35.40 -2.26 4.66
N GLN A 290 -34.30 -1.97 5.38
CA GLN A 290 -34.20 -0.81 6.26
C GLN A 290 -34.25 0.50 5.46
N ARG A 291 -33.65 0.54 4.27
CA ARG A 291 -33.67 1.69 3.36
C ARG A 291 -35.06 1.90 2.79
N ARG A 292 -35.76 0.85 2.36
CA ARG A 292 -37.16 0.90 1.92
C ARG A 292 -38.12 1.22 3.07
N LEU A 293 -37.88 0.71 4.27
CA LEU A 293 -38.63 1.09 5.48
C LEU A 293 -38.35 2.53 5.88
N CYS A 294 -37.12 3.03 5.71
CA CYS A 294 -36.75 4.42 5.89
C CYS A 294 -37.35 5.31 4.80
N GLU A 295 -37.37 4.90 3.54
CA GLU A 295 -37.98 5.63 2.42
C GLU A 295 -39.51 5.63 2.52
N GLU A 296 -40.13 4.52 2.92
CA GLU A 296 -41.56 4.47 3.23
C GLU A 296 -41.89 5.28 4.49
N ASN A 297 -41.05 5.25 5.53
CA ASN A 297 -41.23 6.11 6.70
C ASN A 297 -40.96 7.58 6.39
N HIS A 298 -40.03 7.90 5.50
CA HIS A 298 -39.70 9.26 5.07
C HIS A 298 -40.79 9.80 4.13
N GLN A 299 -41.34 8.98 3.23
CA GLN A 299 -42.51 9.33 2.43
C GLN A 299 -43.78 9.42 3.27
N ARG A 300 -43.97 8.57 4.29
CA ARG A 300 -45.06 8.71 5.26
C ARG A 300 -44.89 9.94 6.15
N GLN A 301 -43.66 10.31 6.53
CA GLN A 301 -43.37 11.54 7.28
C GLN A 301 -43.57 12.78 6.41
N ILE A 302 -43.15 12.77 5.15
CA ILE A 302 -43.39 13.86 4.19
C ILE A 302 -44.91 13.98 3.91
N ALA A 303 -45.62 12.88 3.69
CA ALA A 303 -47.07 12.88 3.51
C ALA A 303 -47.84 13.32 4.78
N ALA A 304 -47.32 13.02 5.99
CA ALA A 304 -47.89 13.48 7.25
C ALA A 304 -47.58 14.96 7.56
N ILE A 305 -46.46 15.51 7.06
CA ILE A 305 -46.09 16.93 7.19
C ILE A 305 -46.96 17.81 6.29
N TYR A 306 -47.44 17.30 5.15
CA TYR A 306 -48.37 18.01 4.26
C TYR A 306 -49.87 17.82 4.61
N ALA A 307 -50.21 17.07 5.66
CA ALA A 307 -51.59 16.74 6.00
C ALA A 307 -51.90 16.78 7.50
N SER A 308 -51.88 17.97 8.13
CA SER A 308 -52.95 18.34 9.08
C SER A 308 -52.79 19.75 9.66
N SER A 309 -53.61 20.68 9.16
CA SER A 309 -54.11 21.85 9.92
C SER A 309 -55.63 21.79 9.97
N SER A 310 -56.17 20.68 10.45
CA SER A 310 -57.59 20.41 10.65
C SER A 310 -57.65 18.95 11.11
N TYR A 311 -58.31 18.52 12.19
CA TYR A 311 -59.43 19.09 12.90
C TYR A 311 -59.68 18.12 14.09
N ARG A 312 -59.83 18.67 15.30
CA ARG A 312 -60.70 18.15 16.38
C ARG A 312 -60.20 17.01 17.30
N LEU A 313 -59.97 17.45 18.55
CA LEU A 313 -60.18 16.78 19.84
C LEU A 313 -59.21 15.65 20.22
N GLY A 314 -58.61 15.63 21.40
CA GLY A 314 -58.85 16.42 22.60
C GLY A 314 -58.62 15.57 23.85
N ASN A 315 -57.45 15.76 24.48
CA ASN A 315 -57.30 15.92 25.93
C ASN A 315 -58.03 14.95 26.89
N ASN A 316 -57.79 13.63 26.85
CA ASN A 316 -58.14 12.79 28.02
C ASN A 316 -57.21 11.59 28.35
N ILE A 317 -56.12 11.31 27.62
CA ILE A 317 -55.33 10.06 27.83
C ILE A 317 -53.83 10.31 28.12
N VAL A 318 -53.35 11.55 28.04
CA VAL A 318 -51.89 11.82 28.05
C VAL A 318 -51.28 11.89 29.46
N ARG A 319 -52.06 12.17 30.50
CA ARG A 319 -51.51 12.32 31.88
C ARG A 319 -51.18 11.01 32.63
N PRO A 320 -51.88 9.87 32.43
CA PRO A 320 -51.52 8.62 33.10
C PRO A 320 -50.26 7.95 32.53
N ILE A 321 -50.02 8.07 31.22
CA ILE A 321 -48.93 7.39 30.51
C ILE A 321 -47.56 7.99 30.85
N ASN A 322 -47.48 9.32 31.05
CA ASN A 322 -46.23 9.98 31.40
C ASN A 322 -45.75 9.66 32.84
N ARG A 323 -46.64 9.24 33.75
CA ARG A 323 -46.24 8.79 35.10
C ARG A 323 -45.66 7.37 35.11
N LEU A 324 -46.17 6.48 34.25
CA LEU A 324 -45.67 5.11 34.11
C LEU A 324 -44.30 5.04 33.42
N ARG A 325 -44.04 5.92 32.44
CA ARG A 325 -42.76 5.96 31.71
C ARG A 325 -41.56 6.31 32.60
N ASN A 326 -41.77 7.15 33.61
CA ASN A 326 -40.72 7.57 34.54
C ASN A 326 -40.40 6.51 35.62
N LEU A 327 -41.29 5.54 35.85
CA LEU A 327 -41.08 4.47 36.83
C LEU A 327 -40.28 3.30 36.23
N VAL A 328 -40.46 3.02 34.94
CA VAL A 328 -39.82 1.90 34.23
C VAL A 328 -38.39 2.23 33.77
N GLY A 329 -38.04 3.51 33.62
CA GLY A 329 -36.69 3.95 33.24
C GLY A 329 -35.61 3.75 34.30
N ARG A 330 -35.96 3.44 35.56
CA ARG A 330 -35.00 3.24 36.66
C ARG A 330 -34.46 1.81 36.77
N LEU A 331 -34.97 0.85 35.98
CA LEU A 331 -34.71 -0.59 36.17
C LEU A 331 -34.00 -1.29 34.99
N ARG A 332 -33.53 -0.56 33.97
CA ARG A 332 -32.69 -1.12 32.90
C ARG A 332 -31.28 -0.56 32.99
N GLY A 333 -30.29 -1.45 33.05
CA GLY A 333 -28.86 -1.09 32.98
C GLY A 333 -28.62 -0.09 31.85
N ARG A 334 -27.89 0.99 32.17
CA ARG A 334 -27.63 2.11 31.26
C ARG A 334 -26.89 1.59 30.03
N LYS A 335 -27.56 1.51 28.87
CA LYS A 335 -26.88 1.34 27.58
C LYS A 335 -26.10 2.63 27.26
N ALA A 336 -24.89 2.50 26.72
CA ALA A 336 -24.12 3.59 26.12
C ALA A 336 -25.01 4.50 25.25
N HIS A 337 -25.04 5.79 25.57
CA HIS A 337 -25.79 6.78 24.80
C HIS A 337 -24.98 7.14 23.56
N ARG A 338 -25.52 6.88 22.37
CA ARG A 338 -24.87 7.18 21.09
C ARG A 338 -25.27 8.58 20.62
N ILE A 339 -24.30 9.30 20.10
CA ILE A 339 -24.46 10.59 19.42
C ILE A 339 -23.85 10.47 18.03
N TYR A 340 -24.43 11.13 17.03
CA TYR A 340 -24.02 10.97 15.63
C TYR A 340 -23.34 12.21 15.03
N ASN A 341 -23.42 13.36 15.71
CA ASN A 341 -22.88 14.63 15.21
C ASN A 341 -22.71 15.66 16.35
N ILE A 342 -22.10 16.79 15.99
CA ILE A 342 -21.83 17.91 16.90
C ILE A 342 -23.12 18.56 17.42
N GLU A 343 -24.20 18.63 16.64
CA GLU A 343 -25.45 19.25 17.09
C GLU A 343 -26.16 18.41 18.16
N GLU A 344 -26.14 17.08 18.03
CA GLU A 344 -26.58 16.17 19.08
C GLU A 344 -25.68 16.28 20.32
N THR A 345 -24.37 16.44 20.12
CA THR A 345 -23.41 16.67 21.21
C THR A 345 -23.79 17.92 22.02
N LYS A 346 -24.05 19.04 21.33
CA LYS A 346 -24.51 20.29 21.96
C LYS A 346 -25.83 20.10 22.70
N ALA A 347 -26.78 19.38 22.11
CA ALA A 347 -28.09 19.10 22.73
C ALA A 347 -27.94 18.34 24.06
N VAL A 348 -27.13 17.28 24.10
CA VAL A 348 -26.90 16.50 25.33
C VAL A 348 -26.19 17.36 26.40
N ILE A 349 -25.23 18.20 26.02
CA ILE A 349 -24.57 19.12 26.96
C ILE A 349 -25.58 20.11 27.56
N LEU A 350 -26.48 20.67 26.75
CA LEU A 350 -27.52 21.60 27.22
C LEU A 350 -28.52 20.92 28.16
N GLU A 351 -28.97 19.71 27.85
CA GLU A 351 -29.89 18.94 28.72
C GLU A 351 -29.29 18.65 30.10
N ASN A 352 -27.96 18.56 30.19
CA ASN A 352 -27.22 18.28 31.41
C ASN A 352 -26.56 19.53 32.01
N ARG A 353 -26.76 20.73 31.43
CA ARG A 353 -25.96 21.92 31.76
C ARG A 353 -25.93 22.25 33.25
N ASN A 354 -27.06 22.13 33.95
CA ASN A 354 -27.18 22.54 35.35
C ASN A 354 -26.41 21.64 36.34
N ARG A 355 -26.02 20.42 35.94
CA ARG A 355 -25.24 19.48 36.76
C ARG A 355 -23.77 19.46 36.40
N LEU A 356 -23.44 19.72 35.13
CA LEU A 356 -22.07 19.61 34.63
C LEU A 356 -21.19 20.75 35.13
N LYS A 357 -19.97 20.39 35.52
CA LYS A 357 -18.84 21.29 35.76
C LYS A 357 -17.79 21.20 34.64
N ALA A 358 -17.67 20.03 34.00
CA ALA A 358 -16.72 19.80 32.93
C ALA A 358 -17.28 18.85 31.86
N VAL A 359 -16.75 19.01 30.65
CA VAL A 359 -16.87 18.05 29.55
C VAL A 359 -15.47 17.58 29.20
N SER A 360 -15.26 16.27 29.23
CA SER A 360 -14.03 15.62 28.81
C SER A 360 -14.21 14.96 27.46
N PHE A 361 -13.16 14.97 26.65
CA PHE A 361 -13.14 14.37 25.32
C PHE A 361 -11.99 13.37 25.22
N ASP A 362 -12.22 12.28 24.49
CA ASP A 362 -11.10 11.57 23.89
C ASP A 362 -10.39 12.46 22.85
N ILE A 363 -9.11 12.22 22.61
CA ILE A 363 -8.32 13.01 21.66
C ILE A 363 -8.43 12.43 20.25
N PHE A 364 -8.05 11.18 20.07
CA PHE A 364 -7.96 10.55 18.75
C PHE A 364 -9.34 10.07 18.30
N ASP A 365 -9.57 10.15 16.99
CA ASP A 365 -10.84 9.86 16.31
C ASP A 365 -12.07 10.66 16.82
N THR A 366 -11.85 11.58 17.77
CA THR A 366 -12.86 12.39 18.46
C THR A 366 -12.60 13.90 18.25
N LEU A 367 -11.46 14.42 18.72
CA LEU A 367 -11.04 15.80 18.46
C LEU A 367 -10.18 15.89 17.19
N LEU A 368 -9.25 14.94 17.07
CA LEU A 368 -8.37 14.75 15.92
C LEU A 368 -8.81 13.52 15.12
N ALA A 369 -8.59 13.52 13.81
CA ALA A 369 -8.73 12.34 12.97
C ALA A 369 -7.42 12.05 12.25
N ARG A 370 -7.24 10.79 11.84
CA ARG A 370 -6.04 10.33 11.12
C ARG A 370 -6.25 10.37 9.61
N ALA A 371 -5.29 10.93 8.89
CA ALA A 371 -5.23 10.88 7.42
C ALA A 371 -4.81 9.50 6.89
N ILE A 372 -4.16 8.69 7.73
CA ILE A 372 -3.63 7.36 7.41
C ILE A 372 -4.15 6.32 8.40
N GLU A 373 -4.53 5.16 7.89
CA GLU A 373 -4.94 3.98 8.65
C GLU A 373 -4.24 2.74 8.09
N PRO A 374 -3.94 1.74 8.93
CA PRO A 374 -4.21 1.69 10.38
C PRO A 374 -3.21 2.56 11.21
N PRO A 375 -3.42 2.77 12.52
CA PRO A 375 -2.53 3.59 13.37
C PRO A 375 -1.05 3.19 13.33
N GLU A 376 -0.79 1.88 13.20
CA GLU A 376 0.54 1.28 13.11
C GLU A 376 1.32 1.77 11.87
N ALA A 377 0.62 2.26 10.83
CA ALA A 377 1.27 2.82 9.65
C ALA A 377 2.12 4.07 9.99
N VAL A 378 1.73 4.85 11.00
CA VAL A 378 2.52 5.98 11.50
C VAL A 378 3.81 5.48 12.16
N GLN A 379 3.72 4.42 12.95
CA GLN A 379 4.89 3.83 13.61
C GLN A 379 5.88 3.22 12.61
N LEU A 380 5.37 2.63 11.52
CA LEU A 380 6.20 2.16 10.41
C LEU A 380 6.91 3.34 9.70
N ALA A 381 6.23 4.48 9.54
CA ALA A 381 6.84 5.69 9.00
C ALA A 381 7.99 6.19 9.91
N VAL A 382 7.77 6.21 11.23
CA VAL A 382 8.83 6.54 12.22
C VAL A 382 10.02 5.58 12.08
N CYS A 383 9.77 4.27 12.04
CA CYS A 383 10.84 3.27 11.93
C CYS A 383 11.65 3.44 10.64
N ARG A 384 11.02 3.86 9.54
CA ARG A 384 11.69 4.14 8.28
C ARG A 384 12.63 5.34 8.37
N GLU A 385 12.16 6.45 8.96
CA GLU A 385 12.99 7.64 9.16
C GLU A 385 14.16 7.35 10.13
N VAL A 386 13.91 6.56 11.18
CA VAL A 386 14.97 6.09 12.09
C VAL A 386 15.98 5.19 11.36
N ALA A 387 15.54 4.26 10.52
CA ALA A 387 16.44 3.42 9.72
C ALA A 387 17.30 4.25 8.77
N ALA A 388 16.72 5.29 8.14
CA ALA A 388 17.45 6.21 7.28
C ALA A 388 18.54 7.01 8.02
N LEU A 389 18.33 7.35 9.30
CA LEU A 389 19.35 8.00 10.14
C LEU A 389 20.55 7.09 10.46
N LEU A 390 20.36 5.77 10.44
CA LEU A 390 21.36 4.78 10.82
C LEU A 390 22.24 4.29 9.64
N ASP A 391 22.16 4.96 8.48
CA ASP A 391 23.06 4.84 7.31
C ASP A 391 23.32 3.39 6.84
N GLY A 392 22.30 2.53 6.92
CA GLY A 392 22.32 1.16 6.38
C GLY A 392 22.81 0.07 7.33
N ALA A 393 23.21 0.40 8.57
CA ALA A 393 23.54 -0.61 9.59
C ALA A 393 22.30 -1.41 10.06
N HIS A 394 21.10 -0.81 9.91
CA HIS A 394 19.82 -1.37 10.31
C HIS A 394 18.82 -1.25 9.18
N SER A 395 18.09 -2.34 8.88
CA SER A 395 16.95 -2.30 7.96
C SER A 395 15.69 -1.80 8.67
N GLU A 396 14.70 -1.32 7.90
CA GLU A 396 13.38 -0.91 8.43
C GLU A 396 12.75 -2.02 9.30
N GLU A 397 12.85 -3.28 8.87
CA GLU A 397 12.33 -4.43 9.62
C GLU A 397 13.05 -4.64 10.94
N SER A 398 14.38 -4.46 10.96
CA SER A 398 15.16 -4.60 12.19
C SER A 398 14.85 -3.51 13.21
N VAL A 399 14.64 -2.27 12.74
CA VAL A 399 14.27 -1.12 13.57
C VAL A 399 12.86 -1.31 14.14
N TRP A 400 11.92 -1.77 13.30
CA TRP A 400 10.56 -2.11 13.70
C TRP A 400 10.53 -3.25 14.73
N LEU A 401 11.30 -4.31 14.53
CA LEU A 401 11.38 -5.44 15.46
C LEU A 401 11.91 -5.00 16.82
N ALA A 402 12.97 -4.18 16.84
CA ALA A 402 13.53 -3.64 18.08
C ALA A 402 12.51 -2.78 18.85
N ARG A 403 11.75 -1.94 18.14
CA ARG A 403 10.67 -1.13 18.72
C ARG A 403 9.59 -2.02 19.36
N GLN A 404 9.10 -3.02 18.62
CA GLN A 404 8.06 -3.92 19.11
C GLN A 404 8.51 -4.73 20.32
N GLN A 405 9.76 -5.19 20.35
CA GLN A 405 10.30 -5.90 21.51
C GLN A 405 10.35 -5.00 22.75
N ALA A 406 10.79 -3.74 22.59
CA ALA A 406 10.82 -2.78 23.68
C ALA A 406 9.42 -2.48 24.22
N GLU A 407 8.47 -2.24 23.32
CA GLU A 407 7.07 -1.97 23.68
C GLU A 407 6.43 -3.16 24.40
N ASN A 408 6.58 -4.37 23.86
CA ASN A 408 6.04 -5.59 24.45
C ASN A 408 6.61 -5.85 25.85
N GLN A 409 7.91 -5.61 26.06
CA GLN A 409 8.55 -5.76 27.36
C GLN A 409 7.98 -4.76 28.39
N LEU A 410 7.88 -3.48 28.04
CA LEU A 410 7.36 -2.44 28.93
C LEU A 410 5.88 -2.67 29.27
N ARG A 411 5.06 -3.02 28.27
CA ARG A 411 3.64 -3.33 28.48
C ARG A 411 3.46 -4.57 29.36
N ALA A 412 4.29 -5.60 29.21
CA ALA A 412 4.27 -6.77 30.09
C ALA A 412 4.58 -6.40 31.54
N ALA A 413 5.64 -5.59 31.76
CA ALA A 413 6.01 -5.12 33.09
C ALA A 413 4.90 -4.27 33.75
N SER A 414 4.24 -3.37 33.02
CA SER A 414 3.13 -2.56 33.56
C SER A 414 1.89 -3.40 33.91
N ARG A 415 1.57 -4.42 33.11
CA ARG A 415 0.44 -5.33 33.40
C ARG A 415 0.63 -6.05 34.74
N GLU A 416 1.86 -6.46 35.04
CA GLU A 416 2.19 -7.12 36.32
C GLU A 416 2.06 -6.18 37.52
N MET A 417 2.39 -4.90 37.35
CA MET A 417 2.37 -3.92 38.46
C MET A 417 0.97 -3.37 38.77
N ASN A 418 0.20 -2.94 37.77
CA ASN A 418 -1.01 -2.13 37.95
C ASN A 418 -2.26 -2.73 37.27
N GLY A 419 -2.10 -3.87 36.58
CA GLY A 419 -3.16 -4.55 35.83
C GLY A 419 -3.55 -3.87 34.52
N ASP A 420 -3.00 -2.68 34.24
CA ASP A 420 -3.14 -1.94 32.99
C ASP A 420 -1.80 -2.00 32.25
N GLY A 421 -1.81 -2.31 30.96
CA GLY A 421 -0.62 -2.57 30.15
C GLY A 421 -0.14 -1.36 29.35
N GLU A 422 -0.11 -0.19 29.99
CA GLU A 422 0.34 1.06 29.38
C GLU A 422 1.87 1.16 29.45
N CYS A 423 2.50 1.78 28.45
CA CYS A 423 3.94 2.05 28.45
C CYS A 423 4.19 3.53 28.12
N HIS A 424 5.12 4.18 28.81
CA HIS A 424 5.48 5.56 28.52
C HIS A 424 6.50 5.63 27.37
N PHE A 425 6.33 6.59 26.46
CA PHE A 425 7.17 6.69 25.27
C PHE A 425 8.65 6.96 25.58
N ASP A 426 8.96 7.74 26.62
CA ASP A 426 10.36 7.99 26.99
C ASP A 426 11.06 6.66 27.40
N ASP A 427 10.40 5.81 28.18
CA ASP A 427 10.94 4.49 28.56
C ASP A 427 11.07 3.58 27.33
N LEU A 428 10.12 3.68 26.39
CA LEU A 428 10.17 2.95 25.12
C LEU A 428 11.38 3.36 24.31
N VAL A 429 11.65 4.66 24.18
CA VAL A 429 12.79 5.18 23.41
C VAL A 429 14.11 4.77 24.06
N ASP A 430 14.22 4.80 25.38
CA ASP A 430 15.42 4.37 26.09
C ASP A 430 15.75 2.89 25.79
N ASP A 431 14.80 1.98 25.98
CA ASP A 431 15.00 0.55 25.69
C ASP A 431 15.18 0.29 24.18
N TRP A 432 14.51 1.07 23.32
CA TRP A 432 14.66 0.96 21.87
C TRP A 432 16.05 1.37 21.41
N VAL A 433 16.61 2.47 21.93
CA VAL A 433 17.96 2.93 21.63
C VAL A 433 19.01 1.91 22.07
N GLU A 434 18.84 1.29 23.25
CA GLU A 434 19.73 0.23 23.72
C GLU A 434 19.71 -0.99 22.79
N ARG A 435 18.52 -1.41 22.34
CA ARG A 435 18.36 -2.55 21.40
C ARG A 435 18.93 -2.28 20.02
N LEU A 436 18.78 -1.06 19.53
CA LEU A 436 19.36 -0.68 18.24
C LEU A 436 20.89 -0.76 18.30
N ASN A 437 21.50 -0.46 19.46
CA ASN A 437 22.95 -0.54 19.66
C ASN A 437 23.74 0.14 18.51
N ALA A 438 23.26 1.32 18.11
CA ALA A 438 23.83 2.09 17.01
C ALA A 438 25.17 2.73 17.42
N GLU A 439 26.04 3.01 16.44
CA GLU A 439 27.28 3.76 16.69
C GLU A 439 27.03 5.20 17.15
N MET A 440 25.85 5.76 16.84
CA MET A 440 25.45 7.09 17.27
C MET A 440 25.28 7.13 18.80
N PRO A 441 25.74 8.20 19.49
CA PRO A 441 25.51 8.34 20.93
C PRO A 441 24.02 8.23 21.29
N GLY A 442 23.68 7.34 22.22
CA GLY A 442 22.29 7.00 22.55
C GLY A 442 21.41 8.22 22.87
N ALA A 443 21.90 9.18 23.66
CA ALA A 443 21.16 10.40 23.98
C ALA A 443 20.82 11.25 22.74
N ARG A 444 21.69 11.26 21.73
CA ARG A 444 21.42 11.96 20.46
C ARG A 444 20.39 11.21 19.64
N LEU A 445 20.49 9.87 19.58
CA LEU A 445 19.53 9.05 18.85
C LEU A 445 18.13 9.15 19.48
N ALA A 446 18.02 9.07 20.80
CA ALA A 446 16.78 9.27 21.53
C ALA A 446 16.12 10.62 21.19
N TYR A 447 16.89 11.71 21.25
CA TYR A 447 16.40 13.04 20.87
C TYR A 447 15.84 13.09 19.43
N LEU A 448 16.52 12.45 18.48
CA LEU A 448 16.06 12.38 17.09
C LEU A 448 14.80 11.52 16.94
N ILE A 449 14.71 10.38 17.64
CA ILE A 449 13.53 9.52 17.65
C ILE A 449 12.31 10.28 18.17
N HIS A 450 12.44 11.02 19.27
CA HIS A 450 11.36 11.87 19.78
C HIS A 450 10.89 12.91 18.76
N GLY A 451 11.83 13.55 18.07
CA GLY A 451 11.52 14.52 17.02
C GLY A 451 10.77 13.89 15.85
N ILE A 452 11.23 12.72 15.38
CA ILE A 452 10.60 11.99 14.27
C ILE A 452 9.19 11.52 14.65
N GLU A 453 9.01 10.94 15.84
CA GLU A 453 7.69 10.48 16.32
C GLU A 453 6.69 11.64 16.31
N LEU A 454 7.08 12.77 16.90
CA LEU A 454 6.24 13.96 16.94
C LEU A 454 5.91 14.46 15.53
N GLU A 455 6.90 14.53 14.66
CA GLU A 455 6.71 14.97 13.28
C GLU A 455 5.72 14.07 12.53
N MET A 456 5.89 12.74 12.62
CA MET A 456 5.02 11.78 11.92
C MET A 456 3.59 11.81 12.46
N GLU A 457 3.41 11.92 13.78
CA GLU A 457 2.08 12.05 14.39
C GLU A 457 1.41 13.37 13.99
N CYS A 458 2.15 14.49 13.99
CA CYS A 458 1.64 15.76 13.49
C CYS A 458 1.23 15.67 12.02
N LEU A 459 2.02 15.03 11.15
CA LEU A 459 1.64 14.84 9.74
C LEU A 459 0.40 13.95 9.58
N ALA A 460 0.28 12.90 10.38
CA ALA A 460 -0.82 11.94 10.29
C ALA A 460 -2.16 12.50 10.79
N LEU A 461 -2.15 13.52 11.65
CA LEU A 461 -3.34 14.00 12.34
C LEU A 461 -3.85 15.34 11.80
N TYR A 462 -5.17 15.49 11.80
CA TYR A 462 -5.84 16.76 11.50
C TYR A 462 -7.03 17.00 12.44
N VAL A 463 -7.41 18.27 12.60
CA VAL A 463 -8.55 18.66 13.45
C VAL A 463 -9.85 18.35 12.73
N LYS A 464 -10.76 17.63 13.38
CA LYS A 464 -12.07 17.35 12.77
C LYS A 464 -12.87 18.66 12.58
N PRO A 465 -13.65 18.78 11.49
CA PRO A 465 -14.41 19.99 11.22
C PRO A 465 -15.29 20.43 12.40
N GLN A 466 -15.35 21.74 12.67
CA GLN A 466 -16.15 22.36 13.73
C GLN A 466 -15.76 22.01 15.19
N ILE A 467 -14.70 21.23 15.43
CA ILE A 467 -14.25 20.92 16.80
C ILE A 467 -13.84 22.20 17.54
N VAL A 468 -13.06 23.09 16.91
CA VAL A 468 -12.65 24.37 17.52
C VAL A 468 -13.87 25.19 17.96
N GLU A 469 -14.90 25.25 17.11
CA GLU A 469 -16.15 25.95 17.40
C GLU A 469 -16.92 25.29 18.57
N LEU A 470 -16.96 23.96 18.61
CA LEU A 470 -17.58 23.20 19.70
C LEU A 470 -16.88 23.47 21.04
N LEU A 471 -15.55 23.37 21.09
CA LEU A 471 -14.78 23.59 22.32
C LEU A 471 -14.95 25.04 22.82
N ALA A 472 -14.87 26.02 21.92
CA ALA A 472 -15.11 27.43 22.26
C ALA A 472 -16.55 27.66 22.79
N TRP A 473 -17.54 27.01 22.18
CA TRP A 473 -18.93 27.08 22.65
C TRP A 473 -19.10 26.50 24.06
N ILE A 474 -18.48 25.34 24.37
CA ILE A 474 -18.53 24.74 25.71
C ILE A 474 -17.93 25.67 26.76
N ARG A 475 -16.79 26.30 26.47
CA ARG A 475 -16.18 27.29 27.37
C ARG A 475 -17.06 28.53 27.55
N GLY A 476 -17.73 28.96 26.48
CA GLY A 476 -18.72 30.04 26.53
C GLY A 476 -19.91 29.73 27.44
N LEU A 477 -20.21 28.44 27.68
CA LEU A 477 -21.18 28.03 28.68
C LEU A 477 -20.64 28.10 30.11
N GLY A 478 -19.34 28.30 30.34
CA GLY A 478 -18.69 28.29 31.65
C GLY A 478 -18.40 26.88 32.18
N LEU A 479 -18.25 25.90 31.29
CA LEU A 479 -17.81 24.54 31.62
C LEU A 479 -16.31 24.40 31.36
N LYS A 480 -15.60 23.61 32.18
CA LYS A 480 -14.24 23.19 31.88
C LYS A 480 -14.20 22.21 30.70
N VAL A 481 -13.21 22.34 29.84
CA VAL A 481 -12.95 21.41 28.74
C VAL A 481 -11.69 20.61 29.05
N ILE A 482 -11.82 19.29 29.08
CA ILE A 482 -10.74 18.36 29.43
C ILE A 482 -10.47 17.44 28.24
N ALA A 483 -9.20 17.15 27.95
CA ALA A 483 -8.80 16.08 27.03
C ALA A 483 -8.25 14.88 27.81
N ALA A 484 -8.65 13.66 27.45
CA ALA A 484 -8.22 12.43 28.10
C ALA A 484 -7.91 11.33 27.07
N SER A 485 -6.71 10.75 27.06
CA SER A 485 -6.30 9.76 26.06
C SER A 485 -5.62 8.54 26.65
N ASP A 486 -5.93 7.37 26.08
CA ASP A 486 -5.24 6.10 26.34
C ASP A 486 -4.15 5.93 25.27
N MET A 487 -3.01 6.61 25.44
CA MET A 487 -1.91 6.60 24.47
C MET A 487 -0.55 6.48 25.15
N TYR A 488 0.37 5.77 24.51
CA TYR A 488 1.75 5.59 24.97
C TYR A 488 2.58 6.88 24.97
N LEU A 489 2.24 7.87 24.13
CA LEU A 489 2.91 9.17 24.11
C LEU A 489 2.69 9.91 25.43
N GLY A 490 3.75 10.48 25.98
CA GLY A 490 3.67 11.33 27.18
C GLY A 490 2.94 12.65 26.95
N GLU A 491 2.58 13.33 28.04
CA GLU A 491 1.85 14.61 28.03
C GLU A 491 2.59 15.69 27.25
N ARG A 492 3.93 15.69 27.29
CA ARG A 492 4.76 16.61 26.51
C ARG A 492 4.47 16.51 25.00
N HIS A 493 4.51 15.31 24.45
CA HIS A 493 4.28 15.09 23.01
C HIS A 493 2.84 15.44 22.63
N ILE A 494 1.86 15.02 23.44
CA ILE A 494 0.45 15.34 23.17
C ILE A 494 0.22 16.85 23.20
N LYS A 495 0.80 17.61 24.13
CA LYS A 495 0.71 19.08 24.12
C LYS A 495 1.30 19.68 22.85
N GLU A 496 2.45 19.19 22.39
CA GLU A 496 3.08 19.66 21.15
C GLU A 496 2.18 19.37 19.93
N ILE A 497 1.58 18.17 19.83
CA ILE A 497 0.60 17.84 18.78
C ILE A 497 -0.63 18.76 18.86
N LEU A 498 -1.23 18.90 20.04
CA LEU A 498 -2.43 19.74 20.22
C LEU A 498 -2.15 21.23 19.95
N ALA A 499 -0.92 21.69 20.21
CA ALA A 499 -0.48 23.05 19.91
C ALA A 499 -0.29 23.25 18.39
N ASP A 500 0.36 22.31 17.70
CA ASP A 500 0.47 22.31 16.24
C ASP A 500 -0.91 22.36 15.56
N LYS A 501 -1.87 21.61 16.12
CA LYS A 501 -3.26 21.58 15.65
C LYS A 501 -4.12 22.75 16.11
N GLY A 502 -3.57 23.70 16.87
CA GLY A 502 -4.29 24.89 17.33
C GLY A 502 -5.47 24.58 18.26
N ILE A 503 -5.51 23.42 18.90
CA ILE A 503 -6.59 23.04 19.84
C ILE A 503 -6.19 23.13 21.31
N LEU A 504 -4.89 23.17 21.62
CA LEU A 504 -4.39 23.22 23.00
C LEU A 504 -4.96 24.41 23.79
N GLU A 505 -5.06 25.59 23.18
CA GLU A 505 -5.58 26.80 23.85
C GLU A 505 -7.08 26.74 24.20
N HIS A 506 -7.80 25.78 23.59
CA HIS A 506 -9.21 25.52 23.85
C HIS A 506 -9.44 24.49 24.96
N LEU A 507 -8.38 23.89 25.51
CA LEU A 507 -8.45 22.92 26.60
C LEU A 507 -8.02 23.57 27.91
N ASP A 508 -8.75 23.29 28.99
CA ASP A 508 -8.37 23.74 30.33
C ASP A 508 -7.42 22.73 31.00
N GLU A 509 -7.56 21.43 30.70
CA GLU A 509 -6.75 20.35 31.27
C GLU A 509 -6.52 19.19 30.28
N LEU A 510 -5.41 18.46 30.45
CA LEU A 510 -5.02 17.29 29.67
C LEU A 510 -4.63 16.16 30.62
N HIS A 511 -5.11 14.95 30.35
CA HIS A 511 -4.78 13.73 31.11
C HIS A 511 -4.40 12.61 30.12
N VAL A 512 -3.21 12.04 30.26
CA VAL A 512 -2.74 10.95 29.37
C VAL A 512 -2.43 9.72 30.20
N SER A 513 -2.85 8.54 29.72
CA SER A 513 -2.70 7.29 30.46
C SER A 513 -1.23 6.94 30.74
N SER A 514 -0.33 7.22 29.79
CA SER A 514 1.11 6.96 29.92
C SER A 514 1.77 7.65 31.12
N GLU A 515 1.31 8.85 31.51
CA GLU A 515 1.86 9.60 32.65
C GLU A 515 1.41 9.02 34.01
N SER A 516 0.18 8.52 34.06
CA SER A 516 -0.45 8.08 35.30
C SER A 516 -0.43 6.56 35.49
N GLY A 517 -0.20 5.80 34.42
CA GLY A 517 -0.39 4.35 34.37
C GLY A 517 -1.86 3.93 34.53
N LEU A 518 -2.81 4.84 34.30
CA LEU A 518 -4.25 4.62 34.49
C LEU A 518 -5.00 4.86 33.16
N CYS A 519 -5.77 3.86 32.72
CA CYS A 519 -6.48 3.93 31.44
C CYS A 519 -7.97 4.28 31.60
N LYS A 520 -8.58 4.85 30.56
CA LYS A 520 -10.03 4.98 30.38
C LYS A 520 -10.67 3.62 30.17
N HIS A 521 -9.99 2.69 29.51
CA HIS A 521 -10.47 1.31 29.32
C HIS A 521 -10.86 0.62 30.63
N SER A 522 -10.00 0.71 31.67
CA SER A 522 -10.31 0.24 33.02
C SER A 522 -11.17 1.22 33.82
N GLY A 523 -11.31 2.44 33.30
CA GLY A 523 -12.01 3.58 33.88
C GLY A 523 -11.28 4.24 35.05
N LYS A 524 -10.08 3.80 35.41
CA LYS A 524 -9.30 4.38 36.51
C LYS A 524 -8.90 5.83 36.22
N LEU A 525 -8.69 6.19 34.96
CA LEU A 525 -8.37 7.58 34.58
C LEU A 525 -9.51 8.54 34.93
N PHE A 526 -10.78 8.15 34.73
CA PHE A 526 -11.92 8.98 35.14
C PHE A 526 -11.99 9.16 36.65
N GLN A 527 -11.67 8.12 37.43
CA GLN A 527 -11.62 8.22 38.88
C GLN A 527 -10.53 9.19 39.34
N HIS A 528 -9.38 9.17 38.68
CA HIS A 528 -8.29 10.10 38.94
C HIS A 528 -8.73 11.55 38.67
N ILE A 529 -9.32 11.82 37.50
CA ILE A 529 -9.84 13.16 37.14
C ILE A 529 -10.86 13.64 38.18
N LEU A 530 -11.84 12.81 38.54
CA LEU A 530 -12.87 13.16 39.53
C LEU A 530 -12.28 13.41 40.92
N ALA A 531 -11.33 12.58 41.35
CA ALA A 531 -10.67 12.70 42.66
C ALA A 531 -9.85 13.99 42.76
N THR A 532 -9.10 14.35 41.71
CA THR A 532 -8.29 15.56 41.65
C THR A 532 -9.13 16.83 41.84
N HIS A 533 -10.37 16.85 41.34
CA HIS A 533 -11.27 17.99 41.46
C HIS A 533 -12.28 17.90 42.60
N GLY A 534 -12.38 16.74 43.27
CA GLY A 534 -13.43 16.47 44.26
C GLY A 534 -14.84 16.53 43.66
N TRP A 535 -15.00 16.07 42.41
CA TRP A 535 -16.29 16.08 41.71
C TRP A 535 -17.04 14.76 41.87
N HIS A 536 -18.36 14.84 41.74
CA HIS A 536 -19.21 13.66 41.59
C HIS A 536 -19.29 13.21 40.13
N THR A 537 -19.60 11.93 39.92
CA THR A 537 -19.62 11.30 38.59
C THR A 537 -20.65 11.92 37.63
N ASP A 538 -21.70 12.59 38.14
CA ASP A 538 -22.71 13.30 37.36
C ASP A 538 -22.32 14.75 36.98
N GLU A 539 -21.18 15.24 37.49
CA GLU A 539 -20.63 16.57 37.19
C GLU A 539 -19.65 16.55 36.01
N LEU A 540 -19.26 15.36 35.56
CA LEU A 540 -18.38 15.14 34.40
C LEU A 540 -19.15 14.38 33.30
N LEU A 541 -19.07 14.90 32.08
CA LEU A 541 -19.50 14.21 30.87
C LEU A 541 -18.25 13.79 30.09
N HIS A 542 -18.18 12.55 29.61
CA HIS A 542 -17.12 12.12 28.69
C HIS A 542 -17.68 11.81 27.30
N ILE A 543 -16.90 12.12 26.26
CA ILE A 543 -17.27 11.94 24.85
C ILE A 543 -16.08 11.35 24.11
N GLY A 544 -16.28 10.22 23.43
CA GLY A 544 -15.24 9.60 22.59
C GLY A 544 -15.82 8.63 21.56
N ASP A 545 -15.00 8.16 20.64
CA ASP A 545 -15.41 7.27 19.54
C ASP A 545 -15.51 5.80 19.97
N ASN A 546 -14.84 5.40 21.06
CA ASN A 546 -14.81 4.01 21.49
C ASN A 546 -15.97 3.69 22.45
N PRO A 547 -16.85 2.73 22.11
CA PRO A 547 -18.00 2.40 22.95
C PRO A 547 -17.61 1.79 24.32
N ILE A 548 -16.42 1.23 24.44
CA ILE A 548 -15.95 0.55 25.66
C ILE A 548 -15.24 1.55 26.57
N SER A 549 -14.10 2.11 26.15
CA SER A 549 -13.27 2.97 26.98
C SER A 549 -13.91 4.33 27.27
N ASP A 550 -14.62 4.92 26.31
CA ASP A 550 -15.13 6.29 26.45
C ASP A 550 -16.57 6.32 26.98
N SER A 551 -17.36 5.29 26.67
CA SER A 551 -18.76 5.23 27.12
C SER A 551 -18.98 4.23 28.26
N GLN A 552 -18.79 2.94 28.00
CA GLN A 552 -19.21 1.88 28.93
C GLN A 552 -18.40 1.89 30.24
N ALA A 553 -17.09 2.13 30.17
CA ALA A 553 -16.22 2.18 31.34
C ALA A 553 -16.66 3.25 32.34
N PHE A 554 -16.93 4.48 31.86
CA PHE A 554 -17.38 5.55 32.73
C PHE A 554 -18.84 5.38 33.21
N LEU A 555 -19.73 4.84 32.37
CA LEU A 555 -21.11 4.52 32.75
C LEU A 555 -21.18 3.50 33.89
N THR A 556 -20.29 2.51 33.89
CA THR A 556 -20.21 1.46 34.92
C THR A 556 -19.85 2.04 36.29
N GLN A 557 -19.17 3.18 36.32
CA GLN A 557 -18.82 3.93 37.53
C GLN A 557 -19.92 4.92 37.96
N GLY A 558 -21.04 4.97 37.24
CA GLY A 558 -22.16 5.87 37.53
C GLY A 558 -22.09 7.22 36.83
N GLY A 559 -21.03 7.50 36.04
CA GLY A 559 -20.88 8.72 35.25
C GLY A 559 -21.73 8.74 33.97
N THR A 560 -21.49 9.73 33.12
CA THR A 560 -22.13 9.87 31.80
C THR A 560 -21.07 9.83 30.71
N GLY A 561 -20.96 8.70 30.00
CA GLY A 561 -20.08 8.55 28.83
C GLY A 561 -20.89 8.44 27.53
N LEU A 562 -20.58 9.27 26.54
CA LEU A 562 -21.21 9.30 25.22
C LEU A 562 -20.30 8.67 24.18
N HIS A 563 -20.87 7.82 23.33
CA HIS A 563 -20.18 7.23 22.20
C HIS A 563 -20.51 8.02 20.93
N LEU A 564 -19.50 8.67 20.37
CA LEU A 564 -19.54 9.36 19.08
C LEU A 564 -19.47 8.32 17.96
N HIS A 565 -20.61 8.11 17.29
CA HIS A 565 -20.77 7.09 16.27
C HIS A 565 -20.91 7.71 14.88
N GLU A 566 -19.79 8.09 14.28
CA GLU A 566 -19.73 8.66 12.93
C GLU A 566 -19.56 7.56 11.88
N LYS A 567 -20.67 7.16 11.27
CA LYS A 567 -20.70 6.04 10.32
C LYS A 567 -19.77 6.23 9.13
N ASP A 568 -19.71 7.44 8.59
CA ASP A 568 -18.88 7.75 7.42
C ASP A 568 -17.39 7.64 7.75
N GLU A 569 -17.00 8.07 8.95
CA GLU A 569 -15.62 7.96 9.44
C GLU A 569 -15.23 6.50 9.70
N LEU A 570 -16.10 5.71 10.35
CA LEU A 570 -15.86 4.28 10.55
C LEU A 570 -15.71 3.52 9.21
N THR A 571 -16.51 3.90 8.21
CA THR A 571 -16.42 3.31 6.87
C THR A 571 -15.12 3.69 6.19
N ARG A 572 -14.74 4.98 6.24
CA ARG A 572 -13.49 5.49 5.69
C ARG A 572 -12.28 4.76 6.28
N ARG A 573 -12.22 4.62 7.61
CA ARG A 573 -11.14 3.94 8.33
C ARG A 573 -11.05 2.47 7.92
N ALA A 574 -12.18 1.76 7.91
CA ALA A 574 -12.22 0.35 7.50
C ALA A 574 -11.77 0.14 6.05
N GLU A 575 -12.17 1.01 5.12
CA GLU A 575 -11.70 0.96 3.73
C GLU A 575 -10.21 1.22 3.62
N GLN A 576 -9.69 2.21 4.34
CA GLN A 576 -8.27 2.56 4.28
C GLN A 576 -7.38 1.48 4.92
N SER A 577 -7.79 0.87 6.03
CA SER A 577 -7.09 -0.30 6.61
C SER A 577 -7.10 -1.49 5.64
N LEU A 578 -8.22 -1.75 4.96
CA LEU A 578 -8.28 -2.78 3.93
C LEU A 578 -7.33 -2.47 2.77
N ASP A 579 -7.31 -1.23 2.28
CA ASP A 579 -6.40 -0.81 1.21
C ASP A 579 -4.92 -0.95 1.63
N HIS A 580 -4.59 -0.66 2.89
CA HIS A 580 -3.27 -0.90 3.48
C HIS A 580 -2.89 -2.38 3.44
N ASP A 581 -3.77 -3.27 3.92
CA ASP A 581 -3.54 -4.72 3.89
C ASP A 581 -3.36 -5.22 2.45
N MET A 582 -4.15 -4.67 1.52
CA MET A 582 -4.10 -5.04 0.11
C MET A 582 -2.81 -4.61 -0.58
N CYS A 583 -2.07 -3.63 -0.04
CA CYS A 583 -0.75 -3.23 -0.57
C CYS A 583 0.24 -4.40 -0.63
N ARG A 584 0.12 -5.39 0.26
CA ARG A 584 0.96 -6.60 0.27
C ARG A 584 0.84 -7.44 -1.00
N TYR A 585 -0.26 -7.30 -1.74
CA TYR A 585 -0.50 -8.01 -3.00
C TYR A 585 -0.02 -7.22 -4.24
N GLY A 586 0.47 -5.99 -4.07
CA GLY A 586 0.96 -5.14 -5.17
C GLY A 586 -0.12 -4.68 -6.13
N GLY A 587 0.22 -4.45 -7.40
CA GLY A 587 -0.76 -4.02 -8.42
C GLY A 587 -1.29 -2.60 -8.16
N PRO A 588 -2.62 -2.35 -8.22
CA PRO A 588 -3.18 -1.02 -8.05
C PRO A 588 -3.28 -0.56 -6.59
N TRP A 589 -3.19 -1.47 -5.63
CA TRP A 589 -3.50 -1.21 -4.22
C TRP A 589 -2.62 -0.15 -3.54
N PRO A 590 -1.28 -0.13 -3.76
CA PRO A 590 -0.43 0.94 -3.22
C PRO A 590 -0.88 2.33 -3.68
N GLY A 591 -1.27 2.44 -4.95
CA GLY A 591 -1.80 3.66 -5.54
C GLY A 591 -3.12 4.12 -4.93
N ILE A 592 -4.03 3.19 -4.71
CA ILE A 592 -5.35 3.46 -4.11
C ILE A 592 -5.16 3.95 -2.67
N TRP A 593 -4.39 3.22 -1.87
CA TRP A 593 -4.11 3.60 -0.48
C TRP A 593 -3.44 4.99 -0.41
N PHE A 594 -2.41 5.22 -1.23
CA PHE A 594 -1.73 6.52 -1.33
C PHE A 594 -2.72 7.64 -1.67
N SER A 595 -3.58 7.44 -2.67
CA SER A 595 -4.52 8.46 -3.14
C SER A 595 -5.49 8.91 -2.05
N ARG A 596 -5.95 8.00 -1.18
CA ARG A 596 -6.85 8.34 -0.07
C ARG A 596 -6.17 9.21 0.98
N ILE A 597 -4.92 8.91 1.30
CA ILE A 597 -4.11 9.67 2.26
C ILE A 597 -3.83 11.06 1.68
N TYR A 598 -3.37 11.10 0.43
CA TYR A 598 -3.13 12.35 -0.29
C TYR A 598 -4.38 13.21 -0.35
N ASP A 599 -5.54 12.66 -0.71
CA ASP A 599 -6.80 13.41 -0.78
C ASP A 599 -7.25 13.91 0.61
N ALA A 600 -7.05 13.11 1.67
CA ALA A 600 -7.35 13.52 3.04
C ALA A 600 -6.51 14.74 3.45
N LEU A 601 -5.18 14.69 3.23
CA LEU A 601 -4.26 15.78 3.54
C LEU A 601 -4.52 17.02 2.66
N LEU A 602 -4.79 16.82 1.37
CA LEU A 602 -5.07 17.90 0.43
C LEU A 602 -6.35 18.67 0.80
N THR A 603 -7.34 17.98 1.37
CA THR A 603 -8.61 18.58 1.82
C THR A 603 -8.45 19.42 3.08
N GLN A 604 -7.42 19.16 3.90
CA GLN A 604 -7.12 19.96 5.09
C GLN A 604 -6.44 21.29 4.76
N GLN A 605 -5.81 21.39 3.59
CA GLN A 605 -5.27 22.64 3.12
C GLN A 605 -6.41 23.56 2.67
N GLU A 606 -6.32 24.85 2.98
CA GLU A 606 -7.33 25.83 2.57
C GLU A 606 -7.53 25.80 1.05
N ASN A 607 -8.74 25.42 0.63
CA ASN A 607 -9.16 25.62 -0.74
C ASN A 607 -9.40 27.11 -0.94
N ASN A 608 -8.64 27.75 -1.84
CA ASN A 608 -8.91 29.12 -2.24
C ASN A 608 -10.21 29.16 -3.07
N PRO A 609 -11.35 29.62 -2.53
CA PRO A 609 -12.67 29.41 -3.16
C PRO A 609 -12.89 30.24 -4.44
N GLY A 610 -11.89 31.03 -4.86
CA GLY A 610 -11.93 31.91 -6.02
C GLY A 610 -11.13 31.43 -7.24
N GLU A 611 -10.49 30.26 -7.20
CA GLU A 611 -9.52 29.86 -8.23
C GLU A 611 -10.14 29.08 -9.41
N GLY A 612 -9.76 29.50 -10.62
CA GLY A 612 -10.33 29.05 -11.90
C GLY A 612 -10.00 27.61 -12.29
N PHE A 613 -10.48 27.20 -13.47
CA PHE A 613 -10.30 25.84 -14.00
C PHE A 613 -8.84 25.36 -13.98
N PHE A 614 -7.91 26.19 -14.48
CA PHE A 614 -6.51 25.82 -14.66
C PHE A 614 -5.78 25.56 -13.34
N TYR A 615 -6.11 26.30 -12.29
CA TYR A 615 -5.59 26.03 -10.95
C TYR A 615 -6.05 24.68 -10.42
N ARG A 616 -7.35 24.38 -10.49
CA ARG A 616 -7.89 23.09 -10.05
C ARG A 616 -7.33 21.93 -10.88
N TYR A 617 -7.12 22.15 -12.18
CA TYR A 617 -6.49 21.17 -13.05
C TYR A 617 -5.03 20.91 -12.65
N GLY A 618 -4.27 21.97 -12.37
CA GLY A 618 -2.92 21.87 -11.78
C GLY A 618 -2.93 21.10 -10.46
N ARG A 619 -3.81 21.45 -9.53
CA ARG A 619 -3.90 20.86 -8.18
C ARG A 619 -4.30 19.39 -8.16
N HIS A 620 -5.31 19.00 -8.93
CA HIS A 620 -5.91 17.67 -8.82
C HIS A 620 -5.57 16.71 -9.98
N ARG A 621 -4.95 17.19 -11.07
CA ARG A 621 -4.61 16.34 -12.23
C ARG A 621 -3.12 16.30 -12.49
N LEU A 622 -2.49 17.43 -12.80
CA LEU A 622 -1.05 17.46 -13.09
C LEU A 622 -0.19 17.37 -11.83
N GLY A 623 -0.66 17.90 -10.70
CA GLY A 623 0.05 17.91 -9.42
C GLY A 623 0.47 16.52 -8.96
N PRO A 624 -0.46 15.56 -8.79
CA PRO A 624 -0.09 14.19 -8.43
C PRO A 624 0.83 13.53 -9.46
N LEU A 625 0.59 13.74 -10.76
CA LEU A 625 1.43 13.17 -11.84
C LEU A 625 2.87 13.66 -11.80
N PHE A 626 3.06 14.97 -11.70
CA PHE A 626 4.38 15.58 -11.63
C PHE A 626 5.09 15.20 -10.33
N ASN A 627 4.39 15.08 -9.21
CA ASN A 627 4.99 14.64 -7.95
C ASN A 627 5.35 13.15 -7.93
N ILE A 628 4.61 12.27 -8.60
CA ILE A 628 5.04 10.87 -8.82
C ILE A 628 6.33 10.83 -9.63
N TYR A 629 6.44 11.66 -10.66
CA TYR A 629 7.69 11.81 -11.43
C TYR A 629 8.84 12.35 -10.55
N MET A 630 8.58 13.34 -9.69
CA MET A 630 9.59 13.87 -8.77
C MET A 630 10.07 12.81 -7.77
N ALA A 631 9.18 11.98 -7.21
CA ALA A 631 9.56 10.86 -6.35
C ALA A 631 10.54 9.91 -7.08
N GLY A 632 10.21 9.53 -8.31
CA GLY A 632 11.10 8.71 -9.15
C GLY A 632 12.42 9.38 -9.49
N LEU A 633 12.43 10.71 -9.71
CA LEU A 633 13.63 11.49 -9.96
C LEU A 633 14.56 11.46 -8.74
N ILE A 634 14.03 11.73 -7.54
CA ILE A 634 14.82 11.72 -6.28
C ILE A 634 15.43 10.33 -6.04
N GLU A 635 14.66 9.26 -6.21
CA GLU A 635 15.20 7.89 -6.10
C GLU A 635 16.29 7.62 -7.13
N ALA A 636 16.08 8.05 -8.38
CA ALA A 636 17.02 7.79 -9.47
C ALA A 636 18.35 8.52 -9.30
N ILE A 637 18.34 9.80 -8.91
CA ILE A 637 19.58 10.58 -8.73
C ILE A 637 20.42 10.07 -7.55
N ARG A 638 19.76 9.58 -6.48
CA ARG A 638 20.43 8.96 -5.33
C ARG A 638 21.05 7.63 -5.71
N ARG A 639 20.29 6.77 -6.40
CA ARG A 639 20.77 5.45 -6.89
C ARG A 639 21.97 5.59 -7.83
N ASP A 640 21.90 6.54 -8.76
CA ASP A 640 22.90 6.68 -9.82
C ASP A 640 24.08 7.59 -9.41
N ALA A 641 24.08 8.08 -8.16
CA ALA A 641 25.11 8.92 -7.55
C ALA A 641 25.49 10.12 -8.43
N VAL A 642 24.48 10.91 -8.79
CA VAL A 642 24.63 12.11 -9.63
C VAL A 642 25.25 13.24 -8.79
N ASP A 643 26.19 14.00 -9.36
CA ASP A 643 26.82 15.14 -8.66
C ASP A 643 26.13 16.48 -8.94
N LYS A 644 25.38 16.59 -10.05
CA LYS A 644 24.72 17.84 -10.50
C LYS A 644 23.49 17.56 -11.35
N LEU A 645 22.40 18.30 -11.11
CA LEU A 645 21.19 18.26 -11.92
C LEU A 645 21.06 19.50 -12.80
N TYR A 646 20.61 19.31 -14.04
CA TYR A 646 20.24 20.37 -14.97
C TYR A 646 18.79 20.19 -15.42
N PHE A 647 17.94 21.16 -15.06
CA PHE A 647 16.57 21.28 -15.54
C PHE A 647 16.58 22.01 -16.88
N ILE A 648 16.16 21.33 -17.93
CA ILE A 648 16.35 21.82 -19.29
C ILE A 648 15.26 22.83 -19.64
N ALA A 649 15.66 24.01 -20.10
CA ALA A 649 14.71 24.96 -20.66
C ALA A 649 14.15 24.40 -21.98
N ARG A 650 12.84 24.47 -22.22
CA ARG A 650 11.83 25.21 -21.44
C ARG A 650 11.03 24.32 -20.48
N ASP A 651 10.91 23.04 -20.80
CA ASP A 651 9.88 22.14 -20.26
C ASP A 651 10.30 21.51 -18.92
N GLY A 652 11.54 21.73 -18.47
CA GLY A 652 12.01 21.40 -17.13
C GLY A 652 11.66 22.42 -16.04
N PHE A 653 10.94 23.51 -16.36
CA PHE A 653 10.74 24.63 -15.43
C PHE A 653 9.94 24.25 -14.18
N ILE A 654 8.78 23.60 -14.32
CA ILE A 654 7.99 23.23 -13.14
C ILE A 654 8.76 22.26 -12.23
N PHE A 655 9.54 21.35 -12.79
CA PHE A 655 10.35 20.41 -12.01
C PHE A 655 11.49 21.11 -11.26
N GLN A 656 12.05 22.18 -11.83
CA GLN A 656 13.00 23.05 -11.12
C GLN A 656 12.35 23.75 -9.92
N GLN A 657 11.09 24.14 -10.03
CA GLN A 657 10.33 24.74 -8.92
C GLN A 657 9.97 23.71 -7.84
N LEU A 658 9.68 22.47 -8.24
CA LEU A 658 9.35 21.38 -7.33
C LEU A 658 10.57 20.81 -6.61
N TYR A 659 11.74 20.82 -7.25
CA TYR A 659 12.94 20.17 -6.73
C TYR A 659 13.39 20.65 -5.34
N PRO A 660 13.39 21.97 -5.02
CA PRO A 660 13.72 22.44 -3.68
C PRO A 660 12.80 21.91 -2.58
N LEU A 661 11.55 21.58 -2.90
CA LEU A 661 10.59 21.00 -1.94
C LEU A 661 10.86 19.52 -1.68
N TRP A 662 11.43 18.82 -2.66
CA TRP A 662 11.69 17.39 -2.63
C TRP A 662 13.10 17.03 -2.16
N LYS A 663 14.10 17.86 -2.46
CA LYS A 663 15.50 17.53 -2.21
C LYS A 663 15.80 17.51 -0.70
N GLY A 664 16.56 16.52 -0.27
CA GLY A 664 17.20 16.49 1.04
C GLY A 664 18.54 17.21 1.04
N ASP A 665 19.15 17.37 2.21
CA ASP A 665 20.42 18.08 2.38
C ASP A 665 21.61 17.44 1.63
N ARG A 666 21.55 16.11 1.44
CA ARG A 666 22.59 15.33 0.73
C ARG A 666 22.37 15.28 -0.78
N ASP A 667 21.23 15.72 -1.28
CA ASP A 667 20.91 15.65 -2.71
C ASP A 667 21.66 16.75 -3.50
N PRO A 668 21.92 16.54 -4.80
CA PRO A 668 22.78 17.43 -5.57
C PRO A 668 22.13 18.80 -5.81
N GLN A 669 22.94 19.80 -6.17
CA GLN A 669 22.37 21.08 -6.59
C GLN A 669 21.72 20.94 -7.97
N GLY A 670 20.60 21.64 -8.17
CA GLY A 670 19.86 21.68 -9.41
C GLY A 670 19.85 23.06 -10.03
N ASP A 671 20.33 23.19 -11.27
CA ASP A 671 20.39 24.45 -12.00
C ASP A 671 19.48 24.42 -13.22
N TYR A 672 18.98 25.59 -13.63
CA TYR A 672 18.20 25.74 -14.85
C TYR A 672 19.13 25.97 -16.05
N LEU A 673 19.09 25.09 -17.04
CA LEU A 673 19.95 25.15 -18.22
C LEU A 673 19.17 25.68 -19.42
N TYR A 674 19.42 26.93 -19.81
CA TYR A 674 18.93 27.50 -21.07
C TYR A 674 19.57 26.79 -22.28
N ALA A 675 18.92 25.73 -22.76
CA ALA A 675 19.43 24.89 -23.83
C ALA A 675 18.77 25.24 -25.18
N SER A 676 19.50 25.95 -26.05
CA SER A 676 19.04 26.14 -27.43
C SER A 676 19.24 24.86 -28.25
N ARG A 677 18.16 24.10 -28.50
CA ARG A 677 18.19 22.89 -29.36
C ARG A 677 18.84 23.17 -30.72
N LYS A 678 18.54 24.32 -31.32
CA LYS A 678 19.11 24.81 -32.59
C LYS A 678 20.63 24.99 -32.51
N THR A 679 21.13 25.71 -31.50
CA THR A 679 22.58 25.94 -31.32
C THR A 679 23.34 24.66 -30.97
N ILE A 680 22.75 23.79 -30.15
CA ILE A 680 23.35 22.50 -29.78
C ILE A 680 23.50 21.59 -31.01
N MET A 681 22.49 21.54 -31.88
CA MET A 681 22.58 20.82 -33.15
C MET A 681 23.64 21.43 -34.07
N ALA A 682 23.69 22.76 -34.18
CA ALA A 682 24.72 23.47 -34.96
C ALA A 682 26.15 23.20 -34.45
N ALA A 683 26.35 23.15 -33.12
CA ALA A 683 27.65 22.82 -32.54
C ALA A 683 28.13 21.40 -32.90
N SER A 684 27.21 20.47 -33.16
CA SER A 684 27.54 19.09 -33.54
C SER A 684 28.07 18.92 -34.96
N ILE A 685 27.96 19.96 -35.81
CA ILE A 685 28.42 19.94 -37.22
C ILE A 685 29.64 20.84 -37.47
N SER A 686 30.37 21.27 -36.43
CA SER A 686 31.56 22.12 -36.61
C SER A 686 32.68 21.45 -37.42
N ASP A 687 32.71 20.11 -37.44
CA ASP A 687 33.66 19.31 -38.22
C ASP A 687 33.15 19.02 -39.63
N GLY A 688 31.92 19.47 -39.94
CA GLY A 688 31.17 19.26 -41.17
C GLY A 688 29.82 18.60 -40.89
N MET A 689 28.89 18.73 -41.84
CA MET A 689 27.61 18.01 -41.79
C MET A 689 27.67 16.76 -42.66
N SER A 690 27.46 15.59 -42.07
CA SER A 690 27.33 14.33 -42.79
C SER A 690 25.94 14.15 -43.39
N LEU A 691 25.83 13.27 -44.39
CA LEU A 691 24.55 12.91 -44.97
C LEU A 691 23.58 12.34 -43.93
N ASP A 692 24.08 11.56 -42.97
CA ASP A 692 23.25 11.01 -41.90
C ASP A 692 22.74 12.09 -40.94
N GLN A 693 23.55 13.11 -40.63
CA GLN A 693 23.09 14.26 -39.85
C GLN A 693 22.03 15.07 -40.60
N ALA A 694 22.20 15.27 -41.91
CA ALA A 694 21.19 15.94 -42.73
C ALA A 694 19.88 15.16 -42.79
N ARG A 695 19.95 13.83 -42.95
CA ARG A 695 18.78 12.93 -42.92
C ARG A 695 18.02 12.99 -41.60
N MET A 696 18.71 13.18 -40.48
CA MET A 696 18.07 13.31 -39.17
C MET A 696 17.04 14.45 -39.13
N ALA A 697 17.27 15.54 -39.87
CA ALA A 697 16.35 16.67 -39.97
C ALA A 697 15.13 16.42 -40.88
N LEU A 698 15.05 15.26 -41.56
CA LEU A 698 13.94 14.90 -42.45
C LEU A 698 12.96 13.88 -41.83
N PHE A 699 13.22 13.38 -40.62
CA PHE A 699 12.34 12.42 -39.94
C PHE A 699 11.05 13.06 -39.41
N ASN A 700 10.99 14.39 -39.28
CA ASN A 700 9.75 15.07 -38.98
C ASN A 700 8.89 15.14 -40.26
N PRO A 701 7.65 14.61 -40.29
CA PRO A 701 6.79 14.64 -41.48
C PRO A 701 6.54 16.04 -42.05
N LYS A 702 6.67 17.08 -41.21
CA LYS A 702 6.52 18.49 -41.60
C LYS A 702 7.81 19.09 -42.20
N GLN A 703 8.94 18.37 -42.15
CA GLN A 703 10.26 18.81 -42.60
C GLN A 703 10.72 17.93 -43.76
N GLN A 704 10.57 18.42 -44.98
CA GLN A 704 10.75 17.57 -46.15
C GLN A 704 11.85 18.09 -47.09
N GLY A 705 12.33 19.33 -46.99
CA GLY A 705 13.26 19.92 -47.98
C GLY A 705 14.65 20.28 -47.45
N LEU A 706 15.55 20.69 -48.36
CA LEU A 706 16.89 21.21 -48.02
C LEU A 706 16.81 22.41 -47.08
N LEU A 707 15.84 23.31 -47.27
CA LEU A 707 15.62 24.46 -46.39
C LEU A 707 15.27 24.01 -44.96
N SER A 708 14.53 22.91 -44.81
CA SER A 708 14.21 22.34 -43.49
C SER A 708 15.46 21.80 -42.79
N ILE A 709 16.37 21.16 -43.54
CA ILE A 709 17.66 20.70 -43.00
C ILE A 709 18.48 21.90 -42.52
N LEU A 710 18.67 22.91 -43.39
CA LEU A 710 19.47 24.09 -43.07
C LEU A 710 18.90 24.82 -41.83
N LYS A 711 17.58 25.04 -41.77
CA LYS A 711 16.93 25.69 -40.63
C LYS A 711 17.07 24.90 -39.32
N THR A 712 16.97 23.58 -39.37
CA THR A 712 17.11 22.70 -38.19
C THR A 712 18.49 22.85 -37.53
N PHE A 713 19.55 23.00 -38.33
CA PHE A 713 20.91 23.28 -37.83
C PHE A 713 21.21 24.78 -37.71
N GLY A 714 20.21 25.63 -37.92
CA GLY A 714 20.31 27.07 -37.78
C GLY A 714 21.08 27.83 -38.85
N LEU A 715 21.35 27.18 -39.98
CA LEU A 715 21.96 27.77 -41.16
C LEU A 715 20.93 28.64 -41.91
N GLN A 716 21.36 29.83 -42.34
CA GLN A 716 20.50 30.77 -43.06
C GLN A 716 20.35 30.33 -44.52
N GLY A 717 19.14 29.97 -44.94
CA GLY A 717 18.90 29.43 -46.30
C GLY A 717 19.43 30.31 -47.43
N SER A 718 19.31 31.64 -47.29
CA SER A 718 19.79 32.61 -48.28
C SER A 718 21.30 32.51 -48.55
N GLU A 719 22.10 32.07 -47.58
CA GLU A 719 23.55 31.91 -47.75
C GLU A 719 23.94 30.66 -48.57
N PHE A 720 22.97 29.77 -48.81
CA PHE A 720 23.13 28.50 -49.50
C PHE A 720 22.35 28.42 -50.82
N GLU A 721 21.54 29.42 -51.17
CA GLU A 721 20.69 29.43 -52.39
C GLU A 721 21.49 29.18 -53.68
N GLU A 722 22.61 29.89 -53.86
CA GLU A 722 23.44 29.75 -55.06
C GLU A 722 24.02 28.33 -55.21
N PHE A 723 24.46 27.75 -54.09
CA PHE A 723 24.96 26.37 -54.04
C PHE A 723 23.82 25.38 -54.29
N ALA A 724 22.67 25.57 -53.63
CA ALA A 724 21.50 24.73 -53.77
C ALA A 724 21.04 24.66 -55.24
N HIS A 725 21.03 25.81 -55.93
CA HIS A 725 20.68 25.89 -57.36
C HIS A 725 21.67 25.10 -58.24
N ARG A 726 22.98 25.15 -57.94
CA ARG A 726 24.03 24.40 -58.67
C ARG A 726 23.79 22.90 -58.66
N TYR A 727 23.26 22.37 -57.56
CA TYR A 727 22.96 20.94 -57.37
C TYR A 727 21.51 20.56 -57.68
N GLY A 728 20.72 21.47 -58.28
CA GLY A 728 19.37 21.16 -58.78
C GLY A 728 18.23 21.38 -57.77
N PHE A 729 18.47 22.10 -56.67
CA PHE A 729 17.44 22.56 -55.74
C PHE A 729 16.92 23.95 -56.14
N LYS A 730 16.07 24.02 -57.19
CA LYS A 730 15.46 25.29 -57.65
C LYS A 730 14.53 25.94 -56.61
N GLU A 731 13.94 25.12 -55.76
CA GLU A 731 13.10 25.50 -54.63
C GLU A 731 13.56 24.63 -53.45
N MET A 732 14.20 25.23 -52.45
CA MET A 732 14.83 24.48 -51.35
C MET A 732 13.83 23.90 -50.35
N ASP A 733 12.60 24.38 -50.33
CA ASP A 733 11.50 23.93 -49.47
C ASP A 733 10.77 22.70 -50.04
N LYS A 734 11.00 22.34 -51.32
CA LYS A 734 10.39 21.16 -51.92
C LYS A 734 10.79 19.87 -51.20
N PRO A 735 9.82 18.97 -50.96
CA PRO A 735 10.09 17.65 -50.40
C PRO A 735 11.13 16.83 -51.16
N LEU A 736 12.13 16.35 -50.43
CA LEU A 736 13.04 15.28 -50.77
C LEU A 736 12.29 13.96 -50.61
N LEU A 737 11.87 13.38 -51.74
CA LEU A 737 11.10 12.14 -51.78
C LEU A 737 11.97 10.89 -51.57
N ASP A 738 13.29 11.03 -51.68
CA ASP A 738 14.27 9.95 -51.53
C ASP A 738 15.30 10.32 -50.44
N HIS A 739 15.48 9.42 -49.48
CA HIS A 739 16.47 9.55 -48.41
C HIS A 739 17.90 9.27 -48.91
N GLN A 740 18.07 8.78 -50.14
CA GLN A 740 19.34 8.62 -50.85
C GLN A 740 19.54 9.65 -51.98
N ASP A 741 18.86 10.80 -51.92
CA ASP A 741 18.97 11.83 -52.95
C ASP A 741 20.43 12.23 -53.22
N ASN A 742 20.92 11.88 -54.41
CA ASN A 742 22.30 12.16 -54.83
C ASN A 742 22.58 13.67 -54.83
N ARG A 743 21.58 14.52 -55.09
CA ARG A 743 21.75 15.99 -55.05
C ARG A 743 22.10 16.47 -53.64
N LEU A 744 21.48 15.88 -52.62
CA LEU A 744 21.79 16.21 -51.23
C LEU A 744 23.20 15.75 -50.84
N ARG A 745 23.59 14.54 -51.25
CA ARG A 745 24.96 14.04 -51.01
C ARG A 745 25.98 14.95 -51.69
N ASP A 746 25.82 15.21 -52.98
CA ASP A 746 26.77 16.00 -53.76
C ASP A 746 26.83 17.46 -53.26
N PHE A 747 25.71 18.02 -52.80
CA PHE A 747 25.67 19.32 -52.12
C PHE A 747 26.48 19.33 -50.82
N LEU A 748 26.37 18.28 -50.00
CA LEU A 748 27.12 18.15 -48.75
C LEU A 748 28.59 17.79 -48.97
N GLU A 749 28.97 17.22 -50.12
CA GLU A 749 30.38 16.96 -50.45
C GLU A 749 31.11 18.19 -51.02
N ASP A 750 30.39 19.26 -51.40
CA ASP A 750 30.99 20.51 -51.89
C ASP A 750 31.87 21.17 -50.79
N PRO A 751 33.18 21.39 -51.03
CA PRO A 751 34.08 21.99 -50.05
C PRO A 751 33.69 23.40 -49.61
N GLN A 752 33.07 24.21 -50.47
CA GLN A 752 32.62 25.56 -50.16
C GLN A 752 31.37 25.54 -49.25
N VAL A 753 30.45 24.60 -49.49
CA VAL A 753 29.30 24.35 -48.63
C VAL A 753 29.79 23.89 -47.25
N GLN A 754 30.69 22.90 -47.20
CA GLN A 754 31.26 22.42 -45.95
C GLN A 754 32.03 23.50 -45.20
N ALA A 755 32.78 24.38 -45.88
CA ALA A 755 33.48 25.48 -45.23
C ALA A 755 32.51 26.44 -44.51
N LYS A 756 31.38 26.78 -45.13
CA LYS A 756 30.33 27.61 -44.51
C LYS A 756 29.70 26.91 -43.31
N ILE A 757 29.37 25.63 -43.45
CA ILE A 757 28.79 24.82 -42.38
C ILE A 757 29.74 24.74 -41.17
N LYS A 758 31.01 24.41 -41.41
CA LYS A 758 32.04 24.30 -40.37
C LYS A 758 32.26 25.62 -39.64
N ALA A 759 32.32 26.73 -40.38
CA ALA A 759 32.51 28.05 -39.79
C ALA A 759 31.38 28.41 -38.82
N TYR A 760 30.12 28.23 -39.23
CA TYR A 760 28.97 28.49 -38.37
C TYR A 760 28.91 27.52 -37.18
N GLY A 761 29.12 26.21 -37.43
CA GLY A 761 29.13 25.20 -36.38
C GLY A 761 30.22 25.43 -35.33
N ALA A 762 31.42 25.87 -35.75
CA ALA A 762 32.52 26.19 -34.84
C ALA A 762 32.19 27.41 -33.96
N GLN A 763 31.58 28.45 -34.52
CA GLN A 763 31.12 29.60 -33.74
C GLN A 763 30.06 29.20 -32.70
N CYS A 764 29.10 28.35 -33.09
CA CYS A 764 28.10 27.83 -32.15
C CYS A 764 28.73 26.95 -31.06
N ARG A 765 29.70 26.11 -31.41
CA ARG A 765 30.41 25.23 -30.47
C ARG A 765 31.18 26.05 -29.44
N ASP A 766 31.96 27.04 -29.86
CA ASP A 766 32.74 27.93 -28.97
C ASP A 766 31.86 28.65 -27.94
N ARG A 767 30.77 29.29 -28.40
CA ARG A 767 29.87 30.01 -27.48
C ARG A 767 29.15 29.08 -26.51
N LEU A 768 28.68 27.94 -27.00
CA LEU A 768 28.03 26.93 -26.16
C LEU A 768 29.01 26.33 -25.15
N GLU A 769 30.26 26.07 -25.56
CA GLU A 769 31.32 25.57 -24.70
C GLU A 769 31.59 26.53 -23.53
N ARG A 770 31.83 27.81 -23.83
CA ARG A 770 32.04 28.86 -22.82
C ARG A 770 30.84 29.01 -21.88
N TYR A 771 29.62 28.89 -22.40
CA TYR A 771 28.41 28.90 -21.57
C TYR A 771 28.35 27.70 -20.60
N LEU A 772 28.64 26.50 -21.10
CA LEU A 772 28.67 25.28 -20.29
C LEU A 772 29.81 25.33 -19.26
N GLU A 773 30.97 25.87 -19.62
CA GLU A 773 32.10 26.11 -18.69
C GLU A 773 31.72 27.10 -17.59
N GLN A 774 31.02 28.19 -17.93
CA GLN A 774 30.52 29.17 -16.96
C GLN A 774 29.56 28.54 -15.94
N LEU A 775 28.77 27.54 -16.36
CA LEU A 775 27.87 26.79 -15.48
C LEU A 775 28.58 25.66 -14.71
N GLY A 776 29.87 25.42 -14.96
CA GLY A 776 30.62 24.33 -14.34
C GLY A 776 30.28 22.95 -14.89
N PHE A 777 29.65 22.84 -16.06
CA PHE A 777 29.20 21.57 -16.66
C PHE A 777 30.30 20.51 -16.72
N PHE A 778 31.51 20.88 -17.18
CA PHE A 778 32.65 19.99 -17.33
C PHE A 778 33.44 19.76 -16.02
N SER A 779 33.04 20.42 -14.92
CA SER A 779 33.70 20.25 -13.60
C SER A 779 33.16 19.06 -12.81
N HIS A 780 32.03 18.48 -13.24
CA HIS A 780 31.36 17.37 -12.59
C HIS A 780 31.67 16.03 -13.28
N LYS A 781 31.61 14.93 -12.53
CA LYS A 781 31.87 13.59 -13.09
C LYS A 781 30.59 12.93 -13.61
N ALA A 782 29.50 13.06 -12.88
CA ALA A 782 28.18 12.54 -13.24
C ALA A 782 27.12 13.64 -13.16
N ILE A 783 26.37 13.83 -14.25
CA ILE A 783 25.30 14.82 -14.33
C ILE A 783 23.97 14.19 -14.74
N ALA A 784 22.88 14.82 -14.34
CA ALA A 784 21.53 14.42 -14.70
C ALA A 784 20.76 15.52 -15.43
N PHE A 785 20.02 15.14 -16.47
CA PHE A 785 19.10 16.02 -17.19
C PHE A 785 17.66 15.71 -16.82
N VAL A 786 16.89 16.77 -16.57
CA VAL A 786 15.48 16.70 -16.19
C VAL A 786 14.67 17.51 -17.20
N ASP A 787 13.74 16.85 -17.86
CA ASP A 787 12.93 17.40 -18.94
C ASP A 787 11.68 16.53 -19.16
N ILE A 788 10.63 17.06 -19.78
CA ILE A 788 9.54 16.23 -20.34
C ILE A 788 10.08 15.37 -21.50
N GLY A 789 11.00 15.95 -22.27
CA GLY A 789 11.64 15.47 -23.52
C GLY A 789 11.47 14.01 -23.92
N TRP A 790 10.71 13.78 -24.99
CA TRP A 790 10.33 12.45 -25.49
C TRP A 790 11.42 11.66 -26.24
N ASN A 791 12.46 12.34 -26.74
CA ASN A 791 13.45 11.76 -27.67
C ASN A 791 14.92 11.95 -27.26
N GLY A 792 15.21 12.63 -26.15
CA GLY A 792 16.59 12.85 -25.69
C GLY A 792 17.50 13.63 -26.66
N THR A 793 16.92 14.44 -27.56
CA THR A 793 17.64 15.11 -28.65
C THR A 793 18.77 16.01 -28.15
N ILE A 794 18.51 16.83 -27.13
CA ILE A 794 19.50 17.77 -26.55
C ILE A 794 20.70 17.00 -26.01
N GLN A 795 20.44 15.98 -25.19
CA GLN A 795 21.46 15.10 -24.61
C GLN A 795 22.32 14.41 -25.69
N LYS A 796 21.69 13.88 -26.74
CA LYS A 796 22.37 13.23 -27.87
C LYS A 796 23.32 14.19 -28.60
N TYR A 797 22.86 15.39 -28.94
CA TYR A 797 23.66 16.33 -29.70
C TYR A 797 24.75 17.01 -28.86
N LEU A 798 24.57 17.17 -27.55
CA LEU A 798 25.65 17.57 -26.65
C LEU A 798 26.78 16.53 -26.60
N LYS A 799 26.44 15.24 -26.47
CA LYS A 799 27.46 14.17 -26.52
C LYS A 799 28.19 14.15 -27.86
N ARG A 800 27.51 14.43 -28.98
CA ARG A 800 28.16 14.55 -30.29
C ARG A 800 29.06 15.78 -30.40
N ALA A 801 28.65 16.92 -29.85
CA ALA A 801 29.41 18.16 -29.93
C ALA A 801 30.68 18.13 -29.05
N PHE A 802 30.61 17.55 -27.85
CA PHE A 802 31.68 17.66 -26.84
C PHE A 802 32.17 16.32 -26.27
N GLY A 803 31.60 15.19 -26.66
CA GLY A 803 31.92 13.89 -26.07
C GLY A 803 33.34 13.37 -26.32
N HIS A 804 34.12 14.06 -27.15
CA HIS A 804 35.53 13.83 -27.38
C HIS A 804 36.44 14.46 -26.30
N ARG A 805 35.91 15.40 -25.50
CA ARG A 805 36.65 15.99 -24.38
C ARG A 805 36.89 14.96 -23.29
N ALA A 806 38.08 15.00 -22.67
CA ALA A 806 38.47 14.07 -21.61
C ALA A 806 37.71 14.32 -20.30
N ASP A 807 37.27 15.55 -20.06
CA ASP A 807 36.49 15.99 -18.90
C ASP A 807 34.97 15.99 -19.17
N PHE A 808 34.51 15.38 -20.26
CA PHE A 808 33.08 15.27 -20.54
C PHE A 808 32.39 14.36 -19.51
N PRO A 809 31.35 14.82 -18.78
CA PRO A 809 30.73 14.05 -17.72
C PRO A 809 29.97 12.82 -18.24
N LYS A 810 29.80 11.83 -17.38
CA LYS A 810 28.78 10.80 -17.56
C LYS A 810 27.40 11.46 -17.44
N MET A 811 26.53 11.22 -18.41
CA MET A 811 25.27 11.94 -18.53
C MET A 811 24.08 10.97 -18.48
N SER A 812 23.15 11.22 -17.56
CA SER A 812 21.91 10.46 -17.42
C SER A 812 20.71 11.39 -17.66
N GLY A 813 19.81 11.05 -18.56
CA GLY A 813 18.55 11.76 -18.76
C GLY A 813 17.43 11.06 -18.01
N TYR A 814 16.75 11.77 -17.10
CA TYR A 814 15.55 11.30 -16.42
C TYR A 814 14.36 12.10 -16.96
N TYR A 815 13.74 11.58 -18.00
CA TYR A 815 12.64 12.22 -18.69
C TYR A 815 11.30 11.79 -18.10
N PHE A 816 10.29 12.66 -18.16
CA PHE A 816 8.92 12.31 -17.76
C PHE A 816 8.45 11.06 -18.51
N ALA A 817 8.67 11.03 -19.83
CA ALA A 817 8.48 9.85 -20.64
C ALA A 817 9.44 9.84 -21.84
N PHE A 818 9.91 8.65 -22.23
CA PHE A 818 10.81 8.44 -23.35
C PHE A 818 10.15 7.52 -24.39
N VAL A 819 10.05 7.97 -25.64
CA VAL A 819 9.30 7.27 -26.72
C VAL A 819 10.23 6.69 -27.78
N GLY A 820 11.52 7.06 -27.77
CA GLY A 820 12.54 6.42 -28.60
C GLY A 820 12.30 6.49 -30.12
N LYS A 821 11.67 7.55 -30.65
CA LYS A 821 11.33 7.64 -32.09
C LYS A 821 12.58 7.77 -33.00
N ILE A 822 13.77 8.07 -32.44
CA ILE A 822 15.02 8.36 -33.19
C ILE A 822 16.14 7.44 -32.68
N HIS A 823 16.85 6.75 -33.59
CA HIS A 823 18.00 5.84 -33.37
C HIS A 823 18.58 5.84 -31.93
N GLN A 824 18.41 4.71 -31.23
CA GLN A 824 18.68 4.47 -29.80
C GLN A 824 20.16 4.56 -29.37
N GLU A 825 21.10 4.82 -30.28
CA GLU A 825 22.52 4.92 -29.93
C GLU A 825 22.85 6.28 -29.29
N PHE A 826 22.96 6.29 -27.96
CA PHE A 826 23.39 7.45 -27.16
C PHE A 826 24.91 7.43 -26.83
N GLY A 827 25.57 6.29 -27.05
CA GLY A 827 27.00 6.09 -26.77
C GLY A 827 27.29 5.68 -25.32
N GLU A 828 28.50 5.19 -25.07
CA GLU A 828 28.93 4.75 -23.73
C GLU A 828 28.94 5.92 -22.73
N GLY A 829 28.46 5.67 -21.51
CA GLY A 829 28.36 6.69 -20.45
C GLY A 829 27.24 7.74 -20.65
N ASN A 830 26.34 7.52 -21.60
CA ASN A 830 25.22 8.42 -21.89
C ASN A 830 23.89 7.64 -21.86
N ARG A 831 23.15 7.75 -20.76
CA ARG A 831 21.94 6.94 -20.50
C ARG A 831 20.68 7.80 -20.58
N VAL A 832 19.59 7.20 -21.03
CA VAL A 832 18.28 7.86 -21.16
C VAL A 832 17.24 6.96 -20.49
N HIS A 833 16.45 7.56 -19.61
CA HIS A 833 15.44 6.89 -18.81
C HIS A 833 14.13 7.67 -18.91
N GLY A 834 13.06 7.01 -19.33
CA GLY A 834 11.71 7.52 -19.15
C GLY A 834 11.13 7.01 -17.83
N LEU A 835 10.90 7.89 -16.85
CA LEU A 835 10.47 7.45 -15.51
C LEU A 835 9.03 6.93 -15.52
N LEU A 836 8.07 7.73 -16.00
CA LEU A 836 6.70 7.26 -16.09
C LEU A 836 6.51 6.28 -17.25
N TYR A 837 7.10 6.53 -18.42
CA TYR A 837 7.08 5.60 -19.55
C TYR A 837 8.42 5.57 -20.27
N ASP A 838 8.96 4.40 -20.58
CA ASP A 838 10.17 4.17 -21.36
C ASP A 838 9.91 3.14 -22.47
N ALA A 839 10.00 3.60 -23.72
CA ALA A 839 9.76 2.76 -24.90
C ALA A 839 10.72 1.58 -25.05
N ASN A 840 11.87 1.57 -24.37
CA ASN A 840 12.81 0.45 -24.44
C ASN A 840 12.42 -0.70 -23.50
N SER A 841 11.74 -0.39 -22.38
CA SER A 841 11.45 -1.38 -21.34
C SER A 841 9.96 -1.65 -21.14
N ASP A 842 9.09 -0.68 -21.44
CA ASP A 842 7.66 -0.82 -21.18
C ASP A 842 6.89 -1.29 -22.40
N PRO A 843 5.81 -2.08 -22.20
CA PRO A 843 4.89 -2.44 -23.27
C PRO A 843 4.27 -1.20 -23.93
N GLU A 844 4.00 -1.28 -25.24
CA GLU A 844 3.33 -0.22 -26.02
C GLU A 844 1.96 0.19 -25.42
N ALA A 845 1.33 -0.70 -24.67
CA ALA A 845 0.11 -0.40 -23.90
C ALA A 845 0.31 0.81 -22.97
N PHE A 846 1.50 1.06 -22.43
CA PHE A 846 1.79 2.16 -21.50
C PHE A 846 2.15 3.49 -22.18
N LYS A 847 2.14 3.55 -23.52
CA LYS A 847 2.48 4.74 -24.32
C LYS A 847 1.47 5.88 -24.27
N THR A 848 0.51 5.85 -23.35
CA THR A 848 -0.59 6.82 -23.25
C THR A 848 -0.07 8.27 -23.16
N ALA A 849 1.04 8.50 -22.45
CA ALA A 849 1.67 9.82 -22.35
C ALA A 849 2.06 10.42 -23.72
N ALA A 850 2.41 9.59 -24.69
CA ALA A 850 2.80 10.02 -26.04
C ALA A 850 1.62 10.24 -27.00
N ASP A 851 0.38 9.99 -26.56
CA ASP A 851 -0.81 10.24 -27.39
C ASP A 851 -1.26 11.70 -27.36
N PHE A 852 -0.80 12.48 -26.37
CA PHE A 852 -1.05 13.92 -26.27
C PHE A 852 0.06 14.60 -25.46
N GLU A 853 1.24 14.67 -26.09
CA GLU A 853 2.50 15.18 -25.53
C GLU A 853 2.34 16.66 -25.08
N GLU A 854 1.53 17.42 -25.82
CA GLU A 854 1.34 18.87 -25.65
C GLU A 854 0.73 19.25 -24.31
N LEU A 855 -0.05 18.37 -23.68
CA LEU A 855 -0.60 18.61 -22.35
C LEU A 855 0.50 18.82 -21.31
N PHE A 856 1.53 17.95 -21.34
CA PHE A 856 2.60 17.96 -20.36
C PHE A 856 3.63 19.03 -20.68
N GLU A 857 3.94 19.25 -21.96
CA GLU A 857 4.82 20.34 -22.39
C GLU A 857 4.22 21.70 -21.99
N GLN A 858 2.91 21.92 -22.20
CA GLN A 858 2.26 23.15 -21.75
C GLN A 858 2.16 23.26 -20.23
N GLY A 859 1.92 22.14 -19.54
CA GLY A 859 1.82 22.11 -18.07
C GLY A 859 3.17 22.32 -17.35
N ALA A 860 4.30 22.07 -18.02
CA ALA A 860 5.64 22.10 -17.43
C ALA A 860 6.53 23.26 -17.92
N ARG A 861 6.17 23.92 -19.03
CA ARG A 861 6.98 24.99 -19.65
C ARG A 861 7.14 26.24 -18.78
N SER A 862 8.30 26.87 -18.88
CA SER A 862 8.50 28.26 -18.42
C SER A 862 7.54 29.25 -19.10
N LEU A 863 7.27 30.36 -18.39
CA LEU A 863 6.58 31.54 -18.92
C LEU A 863 7.52 32.40 -19.78
N GLU A 864 8.83 32.20 -19.66
CA GLU A 864 9.86 32.85 -20.48
C GLU A 864 9.83 32.37 -21.94
N ALA A 865 10.48 33.13 -22.82
CA ALA A 865 10.57 32.81 -24.24
C ALA A 865 11.62 31.73 -24.53
N THR A 866 11.49 31.04 -25.67
CA THR A 866 12.43 30.00 -26.10
C THR A 866 13.86 30.54 -26.26
N THR A 867 14.86 29.76 -25.83
CA THR A 867 16.28 30.08 -26.02
C THR A 867 16.70 29.87 -27.48
N LEU A 868 17.13 30.94 -28.14
CA LEU A 868 17.54 30.95 -29.54
C LEU A 868 19.05 30.74 -29.76
N GLY A 869 19.87 31.04 -28.76
CA GLY A 869 21.32 30.92 -28.82
C GLY A 869 22.00 31.66 -27.68
N TYR A 870 23.24 32.09 -27.89
CA TYR A 870 24.06 32.73 -26.85
C TYR A 870 24.81 33.95 -27.38
N ALA A 871 24.90 35.00 -26.56
CA ALA A 871 25.63 36.24 -26.79
C ALA A 871 26.85 36.34 -25.87
N ASP A 872 27.89 37.05 -26.30
CA ASP A 872 29.07 37.36 -25.50
C ASP A 872 28.96 38.81 -25.03
N ASP A 873 28.66 38.98 -23.74
CA ASP A 873 28.43 40.28 -23.10
C ASP A 873 29.67 40.69 -22.29
N GLY A 874 30.80 40.82 -22.98
CA GLY A 874 32.06 41.26 -22.36
C GLY A 874 32.78 40.17 -21.55
N GLY A 875 32.72 38.92 -22.01
CA GLY A 875 33.40 37.77 -21.41
C GLY A 875 32.44 36.76 -20.80
N ALA A 876 31.28 37.21 -20.29
CA ALA A 876 30.19 36.36 -19.81
C ALA A 876 29.28 35.97 -20.97
N ILE A 877 28.85 34.70 -21.00
CA ILE A 877 27.93 34.22 -22.03
C ILE A 877 26.49 34.22 -21.48
N SER A 878 25.60 34.93 -22.16
CA SER A 878 24.18 35.05 -21.80
C SER A 878 23.28 34.36 -22.82
N PRO A 879 22.18 33.71 -22.39
CA PRO A 879 21.18 33.15 -23.31
C PRO A 879 20.43 34.26 -24.04
N ILE A 880 20.24 34.08 -25.35
CA ILE A 880 19.40 34.95 -26.19
C ILE A 880 18.00 34.33 -26.22
N LEU A 881 17.01 35.04 -25.69
CA LEU A 881 15.62 34.62 -25.73
C LEU A 881 14.89 35.20 -26.95
N LYS A 882 13.87 34.49 -27.43
CA LYS A 882 12.99 34.98 -28.50
C LYS A 882 12.26 36.25 -28.05
N GLN A 883 12.14 37.23 -28.94
CA GLN A 883 11.47 38.50 -28.66
C GLN A 883 9.96 38.33 -28.52
N ASP A 884 9.35 39.15 -27.67
CA ASP A 884 7.91 39.05 -27.33
C ASP A 884 6.97 39.45 -28.48
N ASP A 885 7.47 40.14 -29.50
CA ASP A 885 6.72 40.53 -30.70
C ASP A 885 6.68 39.44 -31.79
N ALA A 886 7.42 38.33 -31.61
CA ALA A 886 7.32 37.17 -32.49
C ALA A 886 5.91 36.55 -32.45
N ARG A 887 5.38 36.16 -33.61
CA ARG A 887 3.96 35.77 -33.77
C ARG A 887 3.55 34.58 -32.88
N ASP A 888 4.39 33.56 -32.81
CA ASP A 888 4.21 32.38 -31.97
C ASP A 888 4.35 32.72 -30.48
N ARG A 889 5.33 33.55 -30.13
CA ARG A 889 5.54 34.05 -28.76
C ARG A 889 4.34 34.85 -28.24
N MET A 890 3.76 35.73 -29.06
CA MET A 890 2.53 36.43 -28.70
C MET A 890 1.36 35.47 -28.39
N ALA A 891 1.33 34.30 -29.03
CA ALA A 891 0.32 33.28 -28.73
C ALA A 891 0.55 32.60 -27.39
N GLU A 892 1.80 32.32 -27.03
CA GLU A 892 2.16 31.78 -25.73
C GLU A 892 1.86 32.76 -24.58
N ILE A 893 2.17 34.04 -24.78
CA ILE A 893 1.93 35.10 -23.78
C ILE A 893 0.45 35.17 -23.40
N ARG A 894 -0.47 34.98 -24.36
CA ARG A 894 -1.91 34.93 -24.09
C ARG A 894 -2.32 33.79 -23.17
N CYS A 895 -1.53 32.72 -23.10
CA CYS A 895 -1.78 31.56 -22.25
C CYS A 895 -0.97 31.58 -20.95
N ASN A 896 -0.06 32.54 -20.74
CA ASN A 896 0.83 32.55 -19.58
C ASN A 896 0.07 32.66 -18.24
N GLU A 897 -1.06 33.36 -18.21
CA GLU A 897 -1.91 33.41 -17.01
C GLU A 897 -2.45 32.00 -16.68
N SER A 898 -2.99 31.29 -17.67
CA SER A 898 -3.49 29.93 -17.52
C SER A 898 -2.39 28.94 -17.08
N ILE A 899 -1.20 29.03 -17.68
CA ILE A 899 -0.05 28.19 -17.29
C ILE A 899 0.43 28.54 -15.87
N GLY A 900 0.47 29.83 -15.52
CA GLY A 900 0.76 30.28 -14.16
C GLY A 900 -0.21 29.72 -13.13
N GLN A 901 -1.52 29.65 -13.46
CA GLN A 901 -2.52 29.02 -12.60
C GLN A 901 -2.29 27.51 -12.47
N ILE A 902 -1.94 26.80 -13.55
CA ILE A 902 -1.56 25.38 -13.49
C ILE A 902 -0.38 25.19 -12.52
N HIS A 903 0.70 25.97 -12.67
CA HIS A 903 1.87 25.87 -11.80
C HIS A 903 1.52 26.14 -10.34
N ALA A 904 0.73 27.18 -10.06
CA ALA A 904 0.27 27.48 -8.70
C ALA A 904 -0.54 26.32 -8.10
N GLY A 905 -1.41 25.67 -8.88
CA GLY A 905 -2.15 24.49 -8.45
C GLY A 905 -1.24 23.29 -8.17
N VAL A 906 -0.25 23.03 -9.03
CA VAL A 906 0.75 21.96 -8.83
C VAL A 906 1.54 22.20 -7.54
N LEU A 907 2.05 23.42 -7.35
CA LEU A 907 2.82 23.79 -6.16
C LEU A 907 1.99 23.70 -4.88
N SER A 908 0.73 24.15 -4.91
CA SER A 908 -0.14 24.10 -3.73
C SER A 908 -0.49 22.69 -3.28
N ALA A 909 -0.48 21.71 -4.18
CA ALA A 909 -0.70 20.29 -3.86
C ALA A 909 0.56 19.54 -3.41
N THR A 910 1.75 20.11 -3.65
CA THR A 910 3.02 19.37 -3.55
C THR A 910 3.34 18.94 -2.13
N GLN A 911 3.09 19.81 -1.14
CA GLN A 911 3.37 19.46 0.26
C GLN A 911 2.52 18.27 0.73
N ALA A 912 1.22 18.27 0.45
CA ALA A 912 0.33 17.16 0.80
C ALA A 912 0.77 15.84 0.14
N PHE A 913 1.32 15.91 -1.08
CA PHE A 913 1.88 14.73 -1.75
C PHE A 913 3.14 14.22 -1.04
N ILE A 914 4.07 15.12 -0.70
CA ILE A 914 5.31 14.77 0.02
C ILE A 914 4.97 14.16 1.38
N ASP A 915 4.02 14.74 2.10
CA ASP A 915 3.58 14.25 3.40
C ASP A 915 2.96 12.84 3.28
N ALA A 916 2.08 12.63 2.30
CA ALA A 916 1.54 11.29 2.00
C ALA A 916 2.65 10.30 1.61
N HIS A 917 3.66 10.74 0.85
CA HIS A 917 4.81 9.91 0.48
C HIS A 917 5.67 9.55 1.69
N ARG A 918 5.89 10.46 2.63
CA ARG A 918 6.63 10.17 3.88
C ARG A 918 5.86 9.21 4.78
N LEU A 919 4.56 9.45 4.99
CA LEU A 919 3.72 8.59 5.82
C LEU A 919 3.61 7.17 5.25
N THR A 920 3.46 7.02 3.94
CA THR A 920 3.32 5.70 3.31
C THR A 920 4.66 5.01 3.07
N GLY A 921 5.68 5.77 2.66
CA GLY A 921 6.98 5.31 2.14
C GLY A 921 6.89 4.40 0.94
N LEU A 922 5.84 4.55 0.15
CA LEU A 922 5.73 3.84 -1.11
C LEU A 922 6.77 4.36 -2.08
N ARG A 923 7.58 3.44 -2.60
CA ARG A 923 8.60 3.75 -3.60
C ARG A 923 7.96 4.08 -4.94
N PHE A 924 8.75 4.71 -5.81
CA PHE A 924 8.32 5.08 -7.17
C PHE A 924 7.75 3.89 -7.95
N ASP A 925 8.34 2.70 -7.87
CA ASP A 925 7.86 1.51 -8.59
C ASP A 925 6.45 1.08 -8.15
N GLN A 926 6.09 1.34 -6.90
CA GLN A 926 4.77 1.06 -6.34
C GLN A 926 3.75 2.16 -6.69
N LEU A 927 4.18 3.41 -6.84
CA LEU A 927 3.33 4.55 -7.23
C LEU A 927 3.17 4.70 -8.75
N ARG A 928 4.10 4.18 -9.53
CA ARG A 928 4.10 4.28 -11.00
C ARG A 928 2.81 3.76 -11.66
N PRO A 929 2.20 2.63 -11.24
CA PRO A 929 0.90 2.19 -11.75
C PRO A 929 -0.22 3.22 -11.52
N TYR A 930 -0.22 3.90 -10.38
CA TYR A 930 -1.16 4.98 -10.11
C TYR A 930 -0.93 6.18 -11.02
N GLY A 931 0.34 6.55 -11.25
CA GLY A 931 0.71 7.56 -12.25
C GLY A 931 0.17 7.22 -13.64
N PHE A 932 0.23 5.96 -14.06
CA PHE A 932 -0.36 5.54 -15.33
C PHE A 932 -1.89 5.66 -15.36
N ALA A 933 -2.59 5.30 -14.28
CA ALA A 933 -4.04 5.47 -14.20
C ALA A 933 -4.44 6.95 -14.29
N LEU A 934 -3.68 7.85 -13.66
CA LEU A 934 -3.87 9.29 -13.76
C LEU A 934 -3.62 9.82 -15.18
N LEU A 935 -2.56 9.35 -15.86
CA LEU A 935 -2.29 9.68 -17.25
C LEU A 935 -3.43 9.23 -18.17
N GLU A 936 -3.93 8.01 -17.98
CA GLU A 936 -5.04 7.49 -18.78
C GLU A 936 -6.34 8.26 -18.53
N ARG A 937 -6.61 8.65 -17.29
CA ARG A 937 -7.76 9.51 -16.97
C ARG A 937 -7.65 10.89 -17.63
N ALA A 938 -6.47 11.49 -17.68
CA ALA A 938 -6.25 12.80 -18.27
C ALA A 938 -6.35 12.77 -19.81
N ILE A 939 -5.78 11.75 -20.45
CA ILE A 939 -5.62 11.72 -21.92
C ILE A 939 -6.76 10.95 -22.62
N VAL A 940 -7.16 9.79 -22.09
CA VAL A 940 -8.11 8.89 -22.75
C VAL A 940 -9.55 9.19 -22.35
N TYR A 941 -9.77 9.68 -21.13
CA TYR A 941 -11.11 9.94 -20.58
C TYR A 941 -11.32 11.40 -20.13
N PRO A 942 -10.97 12.42 -20.94
CA PRO A 942 -11.15 13.81 -20.54
C PRO A 942 -12.62 14.21 -20.42
N THR A 943 -12.90 15.18 -19.55
CA THR A 943 -14.21 15.83 -19.46
C THR A 943 -14.39 16.86 -20.57
N ARG A 944 -15.64 17.28 -20.82
CA ARG A 944 -15.92 18.32 -21.82
C ARG A 944 -15.27 19.67 -21.47
N GLU A 945 -15.32 20.06 -20.21
CA GLU A 945 -14.66 21.29 -19.72
C GLU A 945 -13.13 21.20 -19.93
N GLU A 946 -12.52 20.04 -19.63
CA GLU A 946 -11.09 19.82 -19.87
C GLU A 946 -10.72 19.99 -21.35
N ILE A 947 -11.51 19.41 -22.26
CA ILE A 947 -11.28 19.56 -23.71
C ILE A 947 -11.39 21.02 -24.14
N GLU A 948 -12.46 21.71 -23.72
CA GLU A 948 -12.70 23.11 -24.10
C GLU A 948 -11.58 24.04 -23.64
N GLN A 949 -11.15 23.91 -22.39
CA GLN A 949 -10.13 24.78 -21.80
C GLN A 949 -8.72 24.43 -22.29
N ILE A 950 -8.34 23.15 -22.32
CA ILE A 950 -6.97 22.73 -22.69
C ILE A 950 -6.73 22.96 -24.18
N THR A 951 -7.71 22.67 -25.06
CA THR A 951 -7.53 22.95 -26.50
C THR A 951 -7.54 24.44 -26.84
N GLY A 952 -7.92 25.29 -25.88
CA GLY A 952 -7.79 26.75 -25.96
C GLY A 952 -6.35 27.25 -25.73
N LEU A 953 -5.45 26.40 -25.23
CA LEU A 953 -4.04 26.76 -25.06
C LEU A 953 -3.32 26.79 -26.42
N ALA A 954 -2.50 27.81 -26.63
CA ALA A 954 -1.65 27.90 -27.81
C ALA A 954 -0.40 27.04 -27.62
N HIS A 955 -0.12 26.16 -28.59
CA HIS A 955 1.09 25.34 -28.60
C HIS A 955 2.00 25.74 -29.78
N SER A 956 3.27 26.02 -29.52
CA SER A 956 4.27 26.39 -30.54
C SER A 956 5.26 25.23 -30.75
N GLU A 957 5.49 24.83 -31.99
CA GLU A 957 6.48 23.80 -32.33
C GLU A 957 7.78 24.47 -32.81
N ASP A 958 8.74 24.70 -31.90
CA ASP A 958 9.99 25.40 -32.24
C ASP A 958 11.03 24.46 -32.89
N PHE A 959 10.82 24.13 -34.17
CA PHE A 959 11.83 23.51 -35.06
C PHE A 959 12.32 24.50 -36.14
N GLY A 960 12.54 25.76 -35.74
CA GLY A 960 12.98 26.83 -36.65
C GLY A 960 11.91 27.33 -37.62
N HIS A 961 10.62 27.10 -37.31
CA HIS A 961 9.46 27.62 -38.04
C HIS A 961 8.48 28.26 -37.04
N GLU A 962 7.94 29.43 -37.37
CA GLU A 962 6.84 30.05 -36.61
C GLU A 962 5.54 29.30 -36.90
N ASN A 963 5.29 28.18 -36.21
CA ASN A 963 4.06 27.40 -36.40
C ASN A 963 3.31 27.22 -35.07
N ILE A 964 2.04 27.61 -35.06
CA ILE A 964 1.13 27.43 -33.93
C ILE A 964 0.28 26.20 -34.23
N LEU A 965 0.41 25.16 -33.41
CA LEU A 965 -0.40 23.96 -33.50
C LEU A 965 -1.80 24.25 -32.94
N ASN A 966 -2.82 23.98 -33.74
CA ASN A 966 -4.21 24.04 -33.28
C ASN A 966 -4.57 22.70 -32.62
N LEU A 967 -4.72 22.70 -31.29
CA LEU A 967 -5.08 21.51 -30.51
C LEU A 967 -6.55 21.10 -30.71
N LYS A 968 -7.39 21.99 -31.23
CA LYS A 968 -8.82 21.76 -31.38
C LYS A 968 -9.12 20.88 -32.60
N SER A 969 -9.64 19.68 -32.34
CA SER A 969 -10.11 18.76 -33.37
C SER A 969 -11.64 18.81 -33.51
N PRO A 970 -12.20 18.72 -34.73
CA PRO A 970 -13.65 18.65 -34.90
C PRO A 970 -14.20 17.35 -34.27
N PRO A 971 -15.27 17.42 -33.46
CA PRO A 971 -15.81 16.23 -32.80
C PRO A 971 -16.45 15.26 -33.80
N ILE A 972 -16.37 13.97 -33.50
CA ILE A 972 -17.00 12.91 -34.29
C ILE A 972 -18.49 12.88 -33.96
N ARG A 973 -19.31 13.15 -34.97
CA ARG A 973 -20.76 12.99 -34.89
C ARG A 973 -21.17 11.59 -35.34
N PHE A 974 -22.18 11.03 -34.69
CA PHE A 974 -22.70 9.68 -34.99
C PHE A 974 -23.05 9.48 -36.48
N GLY A 975 -23.62 10.50 -37.14
CA GLY A 975 -23.92 10.45 -38.58
C GLY A 975 -22.67 10.39 -39.47
N GLY A 976 -21.54 10.96 -39.04
CA GLY A 976 -20.28 10.92 -39.79
C GLY A 976 -19.60 9.55 -39.77
N LEU A 977 -19.68 8.83 -38.65
CA LEU A 977 -19.21 7.45 -38.51
C LEU A 977 -19.91 6.50 -39.51
N LEU A 978 -21.20 6.71 -39.75
CA LEU A 978 -22.01 5.89 -40.66
C LEU A 978 -21.84 6.28 -42.13
N LEU A 979 -21.80 7.59 -42.44
CA LEU A 979 -21.82 8.08 -43.82
C LEU A 979 -20.42 8.23 -44.44
N HIS A 980 -19.39 8.52 -43.66
CA HIS A 980 -18.04 8.80 -44.14
C HIS A 980 -16.92 8.18 -43.26
N PRO A 981 -16.91 6.85 -43.04
CA PRO A 981 -15.98 6.20 -42.10
C PRO A 981 -14.50 6.40 -42.44
N ARG A 982 -14.13 6.45 -43.72
CA ARG A 982 -12.73 6.69 -44.14
C ARG A 982 -12.25 8.11 -43.81
N ALA A 983 -13.10 9.11 -43.96
CA ALA A 983 -12.77 10.49 -43.62
C ALA A 983 -12.66 10.67 -42.11
N VAL A 984 -13.56 10.04 -41.34
CA VAL A 984 -13.48 10.01 -39.87
C VAL A 984 -12.19 9.35 -39.39
N TRP A 985 -11.82 8.20 -39.96
CA TRP A 985 -10.58 7.50 -39.62
C TRP A 985 -9.33 8.33 -39.95
N HIS A 986 -9.31 8.97 -41.12
CA HIS A 986 -8.23 9.86 -41.51
C HIS A 986 -8.09 11.04 -40.54
N ASN A 987 -9.20 11.72 -40.22
CA ASN A 987 -9.21 12.84 -39.28
C ASN A 987 -8.78 12.41 -37.87
N LEU A 988 -9.22 11.23 -37.42
CA LEU A 988 -8.84 10.65 -36.12
C LEU A 988 -7.33 10.37 -36.03
N MET A 989 -6.71 9.89 -37.10
CA MET A 989 -5.28 9.63 -37.12
C MET A 989 -4.43 10.92 -37.18
N MET A 990 -5.01 12.00 -37.67
CA MET A 990 -4.35 13.31 -37.80
C MET A 990 -4.64 14.27 -36.63
N ALA A 991 -5.55 13.91 -35.73
CA ALA A 991 -5.91 14.74 -34.59
C ALA A 991 -4.78 14.76 -33.53
N PRO A 992 -4.38 15.95 -33.01
CA PRO A 992 -3.42 16.06 -31.92
C PRO A 992 -3.90 15.33 -30.67
N TRP A 993 -5.17 15.50 -30.31
CA TRP A 993 -5.79 14.81 -29.19
C TRP A 993 -6.95 13.92 -29.65
N LYS A 994 -6.64 12.64 -29.87
CA LYS A 994 -7.59 11.67 -30.48
C LYS A 994 -8.82 11.42 -29.61
N ALA A 995 -8.64 11.32 -28.29
CA ALA A 995 -9.74 11.06 -27.36
C ALA A 995 -10.75 12.22 -27.31
N ALA A 996 -10.29 13.47 -27.47
CA ALA A 996 -11.16 14.64 -27.48
C ALA A 996 -12.20 14.61 -28.62
N MET A 997 -11.92 13.89 -29.71
CA MET A 997 -12.87 13.76 -30.82
C MET A 997 -14.14 12.98 -30.44
N PHE A 998 -14.12 12.19 -29.37
CA PHE A 998 -15.26 11.38 -28.94
C PHE A 998 -16.13 12.05 -27.87
N ALA A 999 -15.82 13.28 -27.47
CA ALA A 999 -16.48 13.99 -26.35
C ALA A 999 -18.00 14.22 -26.50
N ASP A 1000 -18.46 14.28 -27.74
CA ASP A 1000 -19.87 14.48 -28.10
C ASP A 1000 -20.66 13.17 -28.17
N LEU A 1001 -19.99 12.02 -28.01
CA LEU A 1001 -20.66 10.72 -27.96
C LEU A 1001 -21.21 10.47 -26.55
N PRO A 1002 -22.36 9.78 -26.43
CA PRO A 1002 -23.09 9.67 -25.17
C PRO A 1002 -22.38 8.82 -24.10
N THR A 1003 -21.35 8.06 -24.45
CA THR A 1003 -20.62 7.20 -23.53
C THR A 1003 -19.12 7.15 -23.85
N ASN A 1004 -18.30 6.89 -22.83
CA ASN A 1004 -16.86 6.67 -22.95
C ASN A 1004 -16.50 5.31 -23.61
N ILE A 1005 -17.50 4.54 -24.06
CA ILE A 1005 -17.27 3.23 -24.70
C ILE A 1005 -16.44 3.37 -25.97
N TRP A 1006 -16.52 4.51 -26.67
CA TRP A 1006 -15.75 4.78 -27.88
C TRP A 1006 -14.27 5.02 -27.57
N ASN A 1007 -13.96 5.73 -26.47
CA ASN A 1007 -12.60 5.87 -25.97
C ASN A 1007 -12.02 4.50 -25.57
N PHE A 1008 -12.81 3.69 -24.85
CA PHE A 1008 -12.42 2.33 -24.48
C PHE A 1008 -12.20 1.42 -25.71
N MET A 1009 -13.12 1.42 -26.67
CA MET A 1009 -12.97 0.63 -27.90
C MET A 1009 -11.77 1.06 -28.73
N PHE A 1010 -11.55 2.38 -28.89
CA PHE A 1010 -10.38 2.90 -29.58
C PHE A 1010 -9.08 2.45 -28.88
N ARG A 1011 -9.07 2.48 -27.54
CA ARG A 1011 -7.97 2.00 -26.72
C ARG A 1011 -7.71 0.51 -26.92
N VAL A 1012 -8.76 -0.33 -26.84
CA VAL A 1012 -8.67 -1.78 -27.05
C VAL A 1012 -8.17 -2.10 -28.45
N LEU A 1013 -8.69 -1.44 -29.49
CA LEU A 1013 -8.23 -1.62 -30.87
C LEU A 1013 -6.75 -1.24 -31.06
N LYS A 1014 -6.29 -0.18 -30.37
CA LYS A 1014 -4.88 0.22 -30.39
C LYS A 1014 -3.99 -0.83 -29.73
N VAL A 1015 -4.41 -1.39 -28.60
CA VAL A 1015 -3.67 -2.47 -27.92
C VAL A 1015 -3.62 -3.73 -28.80
N ILE A 1016 -4.76 -4.19 -29.33
CA ILE A 1016 -4.87 -5.39 -30.17
C ILE A 1016 -4.05 -5.29 -31.46
N ARG A 1017 -3.92 -4.10 -32.05
CA ARG A 1017 -3.15 -3.90 -33.29
C ARG A 1017 -1.63 -4.01 -33.08
N HIS A 1018 -1.16 -3.85 -31.84
CA HIS A 1018 0.26 -3.78 -31.49
C HIS A 1018 0.75 -4.96 -30.65
N SER A 1019 -0.16 -5.73 -30.03
CA SER A 1019 0.07 -7.10 -29.54
C SER A 1019 0.04 -8.11 -30.68
#